data_AF-A0A1I3U5T0-F1
#
_entry.id   AF-A0A1I3U5T0-F1
#
_cell.length_a   1.000
_cell.length_b   1.000
_cell.length_c   1.000
_cell.angle_alpha   90.00
_cell.angle_beta   90.00
_cell.angle_gamma   90.00
#
_symmetry.space_group_name_H-M   'P 1'
#
loop_
_entity.id
_entity.type
_entity.pdbx_description
1 polymer ?
#
loop_
_entity_poly.entity_id
_entity_poly.type
_entity_poly.pdbx_seq_one_letter_code
_entity_poly.pdbx_strand_id
1 'polypeptide(L)'
;MKKWMKIGMPTQIGLALLIVTALGCKKDPALRQNDEEPAYHAGDYTTVNMRIVAPDGSNLDLTKAKVYSSNIPLEVGADGSAEVVSLPGYHTAAFVFDRQDNLVLAGFVTDTASVLSAATTAEVLMYYGLGIPFLPEEVADLYINGADKLPFMADFKKAIAELYKKDNQLLNTGSFAEVLARTVSDFQATAEAQSARTGNAGKKDRIAATQRVADLFIDGDIKSGLQVAQSGLGSFTITNTYRRRAHAFIYKTDYKDLAGQSVNILQSIGGDVKATKDIAIGSTAGITGFLSVILAYIADKDSEFAATTTEAAELPLLESESEATYRVKVIGPGSESPGAKTQDEISAGVRLQLETMAFDFVIPLISDIIGLKDFVKKKDLFAEDDGGNIWEEVLNKTATFIGMVPAAKAEMDKGRYDLATKELFWALGNKIAEDQANDMMQAITKTLMDRVKNAAIPGADKLDDVLMNSQLTRKIKIMQALDFIMKAVDYGRLIHDISTSKSVENWEVIALPVEVNLEPGSSVISVLEQIKLTANLKTTVADAEVVAYEWKTTGKYGYLWDDRGHKGNEFTSSIKDVYYLSDAMASDLSAGDNWEYIYVKAYLGDKLIGTDSARINVKQSLYEMKPDNVTLTGRKRGSNNNVNQNEVRLHLEAIDPNSSAAIAPNSEREYKVVWTTAGEHGGLYGRENTTPATTLTTYDENSIWYECTDDQTLSATENITAQIYSRAKNTDEEFMLFNVATGMVYIDNDPKKIILHMPVTCQHGDTTYNEGKSMTCMITSFVSFEGEEDASSYSVRFYDVRWPNTYFWYAGSRQPSQVSGYVFKPAAGSFAVAYGSSWAVGAPSQITEHFSCGSGSGGMAQITITLK
;
A
#
# COMPACT_ATOMS: atom_id res chain seq x y z
N MET A 1 -57.38 -39.31 15.09
CA MET A 1 -56.20 -38.80 14.37
C MET A 1 -56.23 -38.98 12.84
N LYS A 2 -56.72 -40.08 12.26
CA LYS A 2 -56.76 -40.24 10.78
C LYS A 2 -57.91 -39.55 10.02
N LYS A 3 -58.80 -38.79 10.68
CA LYS A 3 -59.97 -38.14 10.05
C LYS A 3 -59.93 -36.60 10.02
N TRP A 4 -58.85 -35.98 10.52
CA TRP A 4 -58.68 -34.52 10.56
C TRP A 4 -57.66 -33.99 9.54
N MET A 5 -57.10 -34.84 8.70
CA MET A 5 -55.99 -34.51 7.78
C MET A 5 -56.44 -34.15 6.34
N LYS A 6 -57.68 -33.67 6.15
CA LYS A 6 -58.24 -33.40 4.80
C LYS A 6 -58.69 -31.96 4.53
N ILE A 7 -58.41 -31.01 5.40
CA ILE A 7 -58.67 -29.59 5.13
C ILE A 7 -57.36 -28.84 5.36
N GLY A 8 -56.82 -28.25 4.28
CA GLY A 8 -55.56 -27.53 4.28
C GLY A 8 -55.65 -26.27 5.14
N MET A 9 -55.01 -26.30 6.31
CA MET A 9 -54.73 -25.16 7.15
C MET A 9 -53.22 -25.13 7.44
N PRO A 10 -52.56 -23.96 7.45
CA PRO A 10 -51.13 -23.86 7.68
C PRO A 10 -50.76 -24.29 9.11
N THR A 11 -49.72 -25.11 9.19
CA THR A 11 -49.14 -25.76 10.38
C THR A 11 -48.71 -24.81 11.51
N GLN A 12 -48.74 -23.49 11.30
CA GLN A 12 -48.36 -22.48 12.29
C GLN A 12 -49.43 -22.21 13.37
N ILE A 13 -50.71 -22.48 13.09
CA ILE A 13 -51.80 -22.20 14.07
C ILE A 13 -51.95 -23.34 15.09
N GLY A 14 -51.59 -24.58 14.72
CA GLY A 14 -51.69 -25.75 15.61
C GLY A 14 -50.64 -25.79 16.73
N LEU A 15 -49.48 -25.16 16.53
CA LEU A 15 -48.41 -25.10 17.54
C LEU A 15 -48.65 -23.96 18.57
N ALA A 16 -49.25 -22.85 18.13
CA ALA A 16 -49.63 -21.74 19.01
C ALA A 16 -50.74 -22.11 20.00
N LEU A 17 -51.71 -22.95 19.59
CA LEU A 17 -52.83 -23.33 20.46
C LEU A 17 -52.43 -24.35 21.55
N LEU A 18 -51.38 -25.16 21.32
CA LEU A 18 -50.93 -26.20 22.25
C LEU A 18 -50.00 -25.65 23.35
N ILE A 19 -49.36 -24.50 23.12
CA ILE A 19 -48.55 -23.77 24.12
C ILE A 19 -49.45 -22.96 25.08
N VAL A 20 -50.60 -22.46 24.60
CA VAL A 20 -51.56 -21.69 25.42
C VAL A 20 -52.30 -22.57 26.45
N THR A 21 -52.50 -23.86 26.19
CA THR A 21 -53.20 -24.76 27.14
C THR A 21 -52.30 -25.48 28.14
N ALA A 22 -50.96 -25.49 27.96
CA ALA A 22 -50.03 -26.17 28.86
C ALA A 22 -49.44 -25.27 29.97
N LEU A 23 -49.64 -23.94 29.88
CA LEU A 23 -49.17 -22.96 30.87
C LEU A 23 -50.27 -22.43 31.80
N GLY A 24 -51.54 -22.76 31.51
CA GLY A 24 -52.69 -22.37 32.32
C GLY A 24 -52.90 -23.25 33.55
N CYS A 25 -51.94 -23.33 34.47
CA CYS A 25 -52.10 -23.73 35.88
C CYS A 25 -50.72 -23.82 36.57
N LYS A 26 -50.09 -22.68 36.86
CA LYS A 26 -49.16 -22.60 37.99
C LYS A 26 -49.59 -21.43 38.85
N LYS A 27 -49.99 -21.76 40.08
CA LYS A 27 -50.23 -20.83 41.19
C LYS A 27 -49.03 -19.87 41.26
N ASP A 28 -49.30 -18.57 41.30
CA ASP A 28 -48.30 -17.56 41.62
C ASP A 28 -47.49 -18.02 42.85
N PRO A 29 -46.17 -18.20 42.75
CA PRO A 29 -45.36 -18.36 43.94
C PRO A 29 -45.48 -17.07 44.74
N ALA A 30 -45.92 -17.21 46.00
CA ALA A 30 -46.06 -16.11 46.93
C ALA A 30 -44.77 -15.28 46.96
N LEU A 31 -44.91 -13.97 46.74
CA LEU A 31 -43.85 -12.99 46.86
C LEU A 31 -43.09 -13.21 48.17
N ARG A 32 -41.76 -13.24 48.13
CA ARG A 32 -40.96 -12.89 49.31
C ARG A 32 -41.28 -11.44 49.63
N GLN A 33 -42.20 -11.24 50.56
CA GLN A 33 -42.33 -9.99 51.31
C GLN A 33 -41.28 -10.00 52.42
N ASN A 34 -40.66 -8.83 52.62
CA ASN A 34 -39.74 -8.45 53.70
C ASN A 34 -38.25 -8.68 53.44
N ASP A 35 -37.66 -7.72 52.72
CA ASP A 35 -36.50 -6.99 53.26
C ASP A 35 -36.98 -5.55 53.46
N GLU A 36 -36.89 -5.01 54.69
CA GLU A 36 -37.23 -3.61 54.96
C GLU A 36 -36.33 -2.72 54.08
N GLU A 37 -36.95 -1.83 53.29
CA GLU A 37 -36.22 -0.92 52.41
C GLU A 37 -35.31 -0.04 53.27
N PRO A 38 -34.00 0.05 53.00
CA PRO A 38 -33.11 0.92 53.76
C PRO A 38 -33.64 2.36 53.69
N ALA A 39 -33.65 3.07 54.81
CA ALA A 39 -34.01 4.48 54.82
C ALA A 39 -32.90 5.28 54.14
N TYR A 40 -33.19 5.88 52.99
CA TYR A 40 -32.29 6.78 52.27
C TYR A 40 -32.66 8.24 52.55
N HIS A 41 -31.68 9.07 52.89
CA HIS A 41 -31.89 10.50 53.11
C HIS A 41 -31.02 11.33 52.15
N ALA A 42 -31.57 12.42 51.64
CA ALA A 42 -30.88 13.25 50.64
C ALA A 42 -29.57 13.87 51.15
N GLY A 43 -29.46 14.13 52.46
CA GLY A 43 -28.23 14.63 53.10
C GLY A 43 -27.05 13.66 53.09
N ASP A 44 -27.29 12.39 52.75
CA ASP A 44 -26.25 11.37 52.68
C ASP A 44 -25.47 11.44 51.35
N TYR A 45 -26.03 12.05 50.31
CA TYR A 45 -25.51 12.04 48.94
C TYR A 45 -25.34 13.45 48.35
N THR A 46 -24.61 13.54 47.24
CA THR A 46 -24.64 14.76 46.41
C THR A 46 -25.93 14.76 45.62
N THR A 47 -26.79 15.75 45.87
CA THR A 47 -28.10 15.89 45.23
C THR A 47 -28.22 17.21 44.48
N VAL A 48 -29.12 17.22 43.48
CA VAL A 48 -29.60 18.44 42.84
C VAL A 48 -31.10 18.59 43.06
N ASN A 49 -31.55 19.84 43.21
CA ASN A 49 -32.96 20.16 43.36
C ASN A 49 -33.68 20.03 42.02
N MET A 50 -34.79 19.30 42.03
CA MET A 50 -35.60 19.03 40.85
C MET A 50 -37.08 19.24 41.15
N ARG A 51 -37.84 19.46 40.08
CA ARG A 51 -39.29 19.57 40.13
C ARG A 51 -39.93 18.49 39.27
N ILE A 52 -40.75 17.64 39.88
CA ILE A 52 -41.56 16.65 39.21
C ILE A 52 -42.89 17.30 38.81
N VAL A 53 -43.16 17.34 37.52
CA VAL A 53 -44.37 17.97 36.96
C VAL A 53 -45.23 16.89 36.33
N ALA A 54 -46.40 16.67 36.95
CA ALA A 54 -47.41 15.80 36.37
C ALA A 54 -47.86 16.35 35.00
N PRO A 55 -48.04 15.51 33.97
CA PRO A 55 -48.46 15.97 32.66
C PRO A 55 -49.84 16.65 32.70
N ASP A 56 -49.96 17.79 32.02
CA ASP A 56 -51.20 18.58 31.99
C ASP A 56 -52.39 17.75 31.47
N GLY A 57 -53.46 17.70 32.27
CA GLY A 57 -54.67 16.93 31.94
C GLY A 57 -54.55 15.42 32.13
N SER A 58 -53.47 14.93 32.73
CA SER A 58 -53.35 13.54 33.18
C SER A 58 -53.91 13.36 34.60
N ASN A 59 -54.29 12.12 34.93
CA ASN A 59 -54.69 11.73 36.29
C ASN A 59 -53.50 11.14 37.08
N LEU A 60 -52.27 11.57 36.78
CA LEU A 60 -51.07 11.08 37.48
C LEU A 60 -51.03 11.64 38.91
N ASP A 61 -51.08 10.75 39.90
CA ASP A 61 -50.96 11.09 41.32
C ASP A 61 -49.50 10.94 41.78
N LEU A 62 -48.88 12.04 42.18
CA LEU A 62 -47.51 12.08 42.70
C LEU A 62 -47.43 11.83 44.22
N THR A 63 -48.57 11.60 44.89
CA THR A 63 -48.59 11.34 46.33
C THR A 63 -47.85 10.05 46.66
N LYS A 64 -46.79 10.13 47.46
CA LYS A 64 -45.85 9.03 47.77
C LYS A 64 -45.12 8.50 46.53
N ALA A 65 -44.96 9.33 45.50
CA ALA A 65 -44.07 9.01 44.41
C ALA A 65 -42.61 9.10 44.88
N LYS A 66 -41.75 8.31 44.25
CA LYS A 66 -40.32 8.30 44.49
C LYS A 66 -39.58 8.64 43.21
N VAL A 67 -38.59 9.52 43.29
CA VAL A 67 -37.62 9.72 42.21
C VAL A 67 -36.43 8.81 42.45
N TYR A 68 -35.98 8.13 41.42
CA TYR A 68 -34.98 7.08 41.46
C TYR A 68 -33.87 7.44 40.48
N SER A 69 -32.68 7.70 41.02
CA SER A 69 -31.47 8.07 40.27
C SER A 69 -30.26 7.46 40.97
N SER A 70 -29.24 7.05 40.21
CA SER A 70 -28.06 6.35 40.74
C SER A 70 -28.42 5.21 41.70
N ASN A 71 -29.52 4.51 41.40
CA ASN A 71 -30.06 3.40 42.20
C ASN A 71 -30.58 3.78 43.61
N ILE A 72 -30.77 5.06 43.89
CA ILE A 72 -31.26 5.59 45.16
C ILE A 72 -32.66 6.16 44.97
N PRO A 73 -33.68 5.61 45.66
CA PRO A 73 -35.02 6.20 45.68
C PRO A 73 -35.11 7.31 46.74
N LEU A 74 -35.50 8.51 46.33
CA LEU A 74 -35.81 9.64 47.21
C LEU A 74 -37.28 10.05 47.05
N GLU A 75 -37.91 10.50 48.13
CA GLU A 75 -39.32 10.88 48.14
C GLU A 75 -39.59 12.15 47.32
N VAL A 76 -40.74 12.20 46.65
CA VAL A 76 -41.24 13.39 45.97
C VAL A 76 -42.21 14.11 46.91
N GLY A 77 -41.94 15.39 47.16
CA GLY A 77 -42.79 16.28 47.94
C GLY A 77 -44.16 16.46 47.31
N ALA A 78 -45.17 16.78 48.13
CA ALA A 78 -46.55 16.94 47.67
C ALA A 78 -46.75 18.10 46.67
N ASP A 79 -45.82 19.05 46.61
CA ASP A 79 -45.76 20.15 45.65
C ASP A 79 -44.94 19.81 44.37
N GLY A 80 -44.46 18.57 44.28
CA GLY A 80 -43.58 18.10 43.21
C GLY A 80 -42.10 18.44 43.42
N SER A 81 -41.70 19.05 44.53
CA SER A 81 -40.27 19.23 44.84
C SER A 81 -39.61 17.87 45.11
N ALA A 82 -38.41 17.66 44.59
CA ALA A 82 -37.65 16.45 44.85
C ALA A 82 -36.14 16.76 44.83
N GLU A 83 -35.38 15.96 45.57
CA GLU A 83 -33.93 15.92 45.47
C GLU A 83 -33.54 14.66 44.70
N VAL A 84 -32.55 14.78 43.81
CA VAL A 84 -32.11 13.69 42.96
C VAL A 84 -30.61 13.55 43.05
N VAL A 85 -30.14 12.31 43.26
CA VAL A 85 -28.71 12.02 43.32
C VAL A 85 -28.10 12.28 41.95
N SER A 86 -27.01 13.06 41.93
CA SER A 86 -26.26 13.42 40.73
C SER A 86 -24.80 13.67 41.09
N LEU A 87 -23.89 13.20 40.25
CA LEU A 87 -22.46 13.45 40.38
C LEU A 87 -22.08 14.73 39.61
N PRO A 88 -21.36 15.69 40.21
CA PRO A 88 -21.02 16.95 39.55
C PRO A 88 -20.27 16.73 38.23
N GLY A 89 -20.70 17.43 37.16
CA GLY A 89 -20.09 17.33 35.83
C GLY A 89 -20.46 16.08 35.03
N TYR A 90 -21.38 15.26 35.54
CA TYR A 90 -21.90 14.08 34.87
C TYR A 90 -23.43 14.14 34.74
N HIS A 91 -23.96 13.62 33.65
CA HIS A 91 -25.41 13.46 33.51
C HIS A 91 -25.88 12.10 34.02
N THR A 92 -27.11 12.03 34.54
CA THR A 92 -27.67 10.79 35.11
C THR A 92 -29.13 10.61 34.73
N ALA A 93 -29.54 9.40 34.34
CA ALA A 93 -30.95 9.12 34.12
C ALA A 93 -31.71 9.04 35.45
N ALA A 94 -32.82 9.77 35.56
CA ALA A 94 -33.73 9.73 36.69
C ALA A 94 -35.11 9.25 36.26
N PHE A 95 -35.72 8.43 37.11
CA PHE A 95 -36.98 7.75 36.88
C PHE A 95 -37.94 8.04 38.03
N VAL A 96 -39.21 8.33 37.74
CA VAL A 96 -40.22 8.55 38.78
C VAL A 96 -41.12 7.33 38.86
N PHE A 97 -41.29 6.81 40.07
CA PHE A 97 -42.18 5.71 40.37
C PHE A 97 -43.38 6.21 41.19
N ASP A 98 -44.58 5.76 40.84
CA ASP A 98 -45.77 6.04 41.64
C ASP A 98 -45.79 5.23 42.95
N ARG A 99 -46.81 5.44 43.78
CA ARG A 99 -47.00 4.71 45.05
C ARG A 99 -47.20 3.19 44.90
N GLN A 100 -47.44 2.70 43.67
CA GLN A 100 -47.53 1.28 43.29
C GLN A 100 -46.20 0.78 42.66
N ASP A 101 -45.13 1.56 42.76
CA ASP A 101 -43.84 1.36 42.12
C ASP A 101 -43.94 1.25 40.59
N ASN A 102 -44.96 1.79 39.92
CA ASN A 102 -45.01 1.82 38.45
C ASN A 102 -44.16 2.96 37.92
N LEU A 103 -43.42 2.72 36.84
CA LEU A 103 -42.62 3.75 36.20
C LEU A 103 -43.54 4.75 35.49
N VAL A 104 -43.51 6.02 35.88
CA VAL A 104 -44.46 7.04 35.37
C VAL A 104 -43.80 8.20 34.63
N LEU A 105 -42.58 8.61 34.98
CA LEU A 105 -41.83 9.64 34.26
C LEU A 105 -40.34 9.29 34.18
N ALA A 106 -39.63 9.88 33.22
CA ALA A 106 -38.17 9.78 33.10
C ALA A 106 -37.55 11.11 32.64
N GLY A 107 -36.26 11.29 32.85
CA GLY A 107 -35.49 12.41 32.31
C GLY A 107 -34.00 12.29 32.63
N PHE A 108 -33.19 13.17 32.05
CA PHE A 108 -31.78 13.29 32.40
C PHE A 108 -31.58 14.41 33.41
N VAL A 109 -30.79 14.14 34.43
CA VAL A 109 -30.32 15.09 35.42
C VAL A 109 -28.98 15.61 34.95
N THR A 110 -28.84 16.93 34.86
CA THR A 110 -27.62 17.64 34.50
C THR A 110 -27.45 18.82 35.44
N ASP A 111 -26.31 19.52 35.38
CA ASP A 111 -26.09 20.75 36.16
C ASP A 111 -27.13 21.85 35.88
N THR A 112 -27.88 21.74 34.77
CA THR A 112 -28.88 22.74 34.34
C THR A 112 -30.32 22.20 34.32
N ALA A 113 -30.51 20.88 34.31
CA ALA A 113 -31.83 20.26 34.31
C ALA A 113 -32.44 20.32 35.72
N SER A 114 -33.65 20.91 35.81
CA SER A 114 -34.35 21.11 37.08
C SER A 114 -35.78 20.56 37.08
N VAL A 115 -36.20 19.85 36.02
CA VAL A 115 -37.59 19.40 35.85
C VAL A 115 -37.65 17.98 35.27
N LEU A 116 -38.50 17.12 35.84
CA LEU A 116 -38.97 15.86 35.22
C LEU A 116 -40.44 15.99 34.83
N SER A 117 -40.76 15.71 33.57
CA SER A 117 -42.09 15.90 32.99
C SER A 117 -42.32 14.97 31.79
N ALA A 118 -43.51 15.03 31.18
CA ALA A 118 -43.77 14.33 29.91
C ALA A 118 -42.77 14.71 28.80
N ALA A 119 -42.28 15.96 28.78
CA ALA A 119 -41.34 16.42 27.77
C ALA A 119 -39.96 15.77 27.94
N THR A 120 -39.46 15.67 29.17
CA THR A 120 -38.18 14.98 29.45
C THR A 120 -38.33 13.47 29.31
N THR A 121 -39.51 12.90 29.57
CA THR A 121 -39.78 11.49 29.25
C THR A 121 -39.64 11.24 27.76
N ALA A 122 -40.18 12.14 26.91
CA ALA A 122 -40.04 12.02 25.46
C ALA A 122 -38.57 12.06 25.01
N GLU A 123 -37.74 12.93 25.61
CA GLU A 123 -36.31 12.97 25.33
C GLU A 123 -35.61 11.65 25.67
N VAL A 124 -35.96 11.02 26.80
CA VAL A 124 -35.41 9.71 27.19
C VAL A 124 -35.87 8.61 26.23
N LEU A 125 -37.17 8.56 25.90
CA LEU A 125 -37.70 7.58 24.93
C LEU A 125 -36.99 7.69 23.58
N MET A 126 -36.75 8.91 23.12
CA MET A 126 -36.05 9.17 21.87
C MET A 126 -34.54 8.89 21.97
N TYR A 127 -33.90 9.15 23.12
CA TYR A 127 -32.48 8.81 23.36
C TYR A 127 -32.24 7.31 23.14
N TYR A 128 -33.05 6.48 23.81
CA TYR A 128 -32.99 5.04 23.65
C TYR A 128 -33.40 4.61 22.25
N GLY A 129 -34.50 5.16 21.71
CA GLY A 129 -34.99 4.84 20.37
C GLY A 129 -34.01 5.17 19.24
N LEU A 130 -33.22 6.24 19.36
CA LEU A 130 -32.17 6.54 18.40
C LEU A 130 -30.93 5.65 18.56
N GLY A 131 -30.83 4.89 19.65
CA GLY A 131 -29.68 4.04 19.93
C GLY A 131 -28.47 4.83 20.44
N ILE A 132 -28.68 6.08 20.88
CA ILE A 132 -27.63 6.91 21.50
C ILE A 132 -26.92 6.19 22.65
N PRO A 133 -27.58 5.33 23.47
CA PRO A 133 -26.87 4.64 24.54
C PRO A 133 -25.60 3.92 24.13
N PHE A 134 -25.63 3.38 22.92
CA PHE A 134 -24.58 2.57 22.35
C PHE A 134 -23.53 3.41 21.63
N LEU A 135 -23.75 4.70 21.39
CA LEU A 135 -22.82 5.56 20.64
C LEU A 135 -21.72 6.12 21.56
N PRO A 136 -20.66 6.73 21.01
CA PRO A 136 -19.63 7.41 21.81
C PRO A 136 -20.22 8.48 22.74
N GLU A 137 -19.54 8.77 23.84
CA GLU A 137 -20.09 9.64 24.89
C GLU A 137 -20.29 11.07 24.41
N GLU A 138 -19.45 11.53 23.49
CA GLU A 138 -19.58 12.84 22.86
C GLU A 138 -20.94 12.99 22.17
N VAL A 139 -21.46 11.90 21.59
CA VAL A 139 -22.78 11.90 20.94
C VAL A 139 -23.90 11.93 21.98
N ALA A 140 -23.73 11.23 23.10
CA ALA A 140 -24.68 11.24 24.22
C ALA A 140 -24.76 12.63 24.87
N ASP A 141 -23.61 13.23 25.18
CA ASP A 141 -23.51 14.59 25.74
C ASP A 141 -24.13 15.63 24.79
N LEU A 142 -23.85 15.54 23.49
CA LEU A 142 -24.45 16.42 22.50
C LEU A 142 -25.97 16.27 22.45
N TYR A 143 -26.47 15.02 22.44
CA TYR A 143 -27.91 14.77 22.46
C TYR A 143 -28.57 15.36 23.71
N ILE A 144 -28.05 15.06 24.90
CA ILE A 144 -28.66 15.49 26.17
C ILE A 144 -28.72 17.02 26.27
N ASN A 145 -27.70 17.70 25.77
CA ASN A 145 -27.63 19.16 25.78
C ASN A 145 -28.32 19.84 24.57
N GLY A 146 -28.84 19.07 23.61
CA GLY A 146 -29.30 19.62 22.33
C GLY A 146 -30.50 18.93 21.69
N ALA A 147 -31.18 18.02 22.39
CA ALA A 147 -32.32 17.26 21.88
C ALA A 147 -33.43 18.15 21.30
N ASP A 148 -33.65 19.33 21.87
CA ASP A 148 -34.63 20.33 21.38
C ASP A 148 -34.33 20.90 20.00
N LYS A 149 -33.08 20.81 19.54
CA LYS A 149 -32.69 21.25 18.19
C LYS A 149 -33.11 20.25 17.11
N LEU A 150 -33.48 19.03 17.49
CA LEU A 150 -33.92 18.02 16.53
C LEU A 150 -35.29 18.42 15.97
N PRO A 151 -35.46 18.43 14.62
CA PRO A 151 -36.63 19.03 13.97
C PRO A 151 -37.95 18.33 14.32
N PHE A 152 -37.90 17.06 14.73
CA PHE A 152 -39.07 16.26 15.10
C PHE A 152 -39.38 16.28 16.61
N MET A 153 -38.49 16.82 17.45
CA MET A 153 -38.60 16.68 18.91
C MET A 153 -39.83 17.41 19.48
N ALA A 154 -40.16 18.59 18.96
CA ALA A 154 -41.32 19.36 19.42
C ALA A 154 -42.65 18.61 19.21
N ASP A 155 -42.84 18.03 18.03
CA ASP A 155 -44.03 17.24 17.71
C ASP A 155 -44.06 15.92 18.49
N PHE A 156 -42.91 15.28 18.68
CA PHE A 156 -42.80 14.07 19.48
C PHE A 156 -43.16 14.31 20.96
N LYS A 157 -42.64 15.38 21.58
CA LYS A 157 -43.00 15.80 22.94
C LYS A 157 -44.50 16.02 23.10
N LYS A 158 -45.14 16.67 22.11
CA LYS A 158 -46.59 16.89 22.09
C LYS A 158 -47.35 15.56 22.00
N ALA A 159 -46.93 14.64 21.16
CA ALA A 159 -47.57 13.33 21.02
C ALA A 159 -47.50 12.51 22.32
N ILE A 160 -46.34 12.50 22.99
CA ILE A 160 -46.18 11.84 24.30
C ILE A 160 -47.07 12.49 25.37
N ALA A 161 -47.16 13.83 25.41
CA ALA A 161 -48.04 14.53 26.34
C ALA A 161 -49.52 14.16 26.14
N GLU A 162 -49.98 13.98 24.89
CA GLU A 162 -51.34 13.52 24.58
C GLU A 162 -51.59 12.07 24.99
N LEU A 163 -50.58 11.20 24.93
CA LEU A 163 -50.69 9.82 25.42
C LEU A 163 -50.86 9.79 26.94
N TYR A 164 -50.14 10.63 27.68
CA TYR A 164 -50.27 10.74 29.14
C TYR A 164 -51.67 11.13 29.63
N LYS A 165 -52.45 11.86 28.83
CA LYS A 165 -53.86 12.18 29.14
C LYS A 165 -54.77 10.94 29.10
N LYS A 166 -54.37 9.92 28.33
CA LYS A 166 -55.15 8.68 28.13
C LYS A 166 -54.67 7.54 29.02
N ASP A 167 -53.36 7.45 29.23
CA ASP A 167 -52.70 6.36 29.93
C ASP A 167 -51.51 6.92 30.73
N ASN A 168 -51.66 7.05 32.05
CA ASN A 168 -50.58 7.47 32.95
C ASN A 168 -49.56 6.34 33.22
N GLN A 169 -49.83 5.12 32.74
CA GLN A 169 -48.95 3.97 32.82
C GLN A 169 -48.28 3.63 31.48
N LEU A 170 -48.24 4.58 30.53
CA LEU A 170 -47.72 4.34 29.18
C LEU A 170 -46.33 3.69 29.13
N LEU A 171 -45.45 3.98 30.10
CA LEU A 171 -44.12 3.37 30.20
C LEU A 171 -44.15 1.89 30.61
N ASN A 172 -45.19 1.47 31.33
CA ASN A 172 -45.40 0.08 31.76
C ASN A 172 -46.22 -0.72 30.74
N THR A 173 -47.09 -0.06 29.97
CA THR A 173 -47.95 -0.69 28.95
C THR A 173 -47.30 -0.70 27.56
N GLY A 174 -46.30 0.15 27.33
CA GLY A 174 -45.65 0.31 26.03
C GLY A 174 -46.48 1.10 25.02
N SER A 175 -47.54 1.81 25.43
CA SER A 175 -48.46 2.49 24.51
C SER A 175 -47.81 3.63 23.69
N PHE A 176 -46.61 4.08 24.08
CA PHE A 176 -45.77 5.02 23.31
C PHE A 176 -45.05 4.39 22.11
N ALA A 177 -44.90 3.06 22.08
CA ALA A 177 -44.03 2.34 21.15
C ALA A 177 -44.31 2.68 19.68
N GLU A 178 -45.59 2.73 19.28
CA GLU A 178 -45.97 3.02 17.89
C GLU A 178 -45.57 4.43 17.45
N VAL A 179 -45.80 5.42 18.32
CA VAL A 179 -45.44 6.82 18.04
C VAL A 179 -43.92 6.98 17.96
N LEU A 180 -43.18 6.32 18.86
CA LEU A 180 -41.72 6.31 18.84
C LEU A 180 -41.18 5.65 17.57
N ALA A 181 -41.65 4.45 17.24
CA ALA A 181 -41.26 3.69 16.05
C ALA A 181 -41.41 4.51 14.78
N ARG A 182 -42.58 5.13 14.61
CA ARG A 182 -42.87 5.99 13.47
C ARG A 182 -41.94 7.19 13.40
N THR A 183 -41.76 7.90 14.52
CA THR A 183 -40.91 9.10 14.56
C THR A 183 -39.46 8.77 14.22
N VAL A 184 -38.93 7.68 14.76
CA VAL A 184 -37.57 7.23 14.46
C VAL A 184 -37.44 6.81 12.99
N SER A 185 -38.43 6.10 12.44
CA SER A 185 -38.43 5.67 11.03
C SER A 185 -38.50 6.86 10.06
N ASP A 186 -39.34 7.86 10.34
CA ASP A 186 -39.45 9.08 9.53
C ASP A 186 -38.13 9.88 9.55
N PHE A 187 -37.48 9.96 10.73
CA PHE A 187 -36.17 10.60 10.85
C PHE A 187 -35.07 9.82 10.11
N GLN A 188 -35.06 8.49 10.21
CA GLN A 188 -34.13 7.61 9.48
C GLN A 188 -34.21 7.84 7.98
N ALA A 189 -35.41 7.81 7.39
CA ALA A 189 -35.60 8.03 5.96
C ALA A 189 -35.08 9.42 5.52
N THR A 190 -35.23 10.43 6.38
CA THR A 190 -34.70 11.78 6.13
C THR A 190 -33.17 11.82 6.18
N ALA A 191 -32.57 11.15 7.17
CA ALA A 191 -31.13 11.08 7.35
C ALA A 191 -30.42 10.31 6.21
N GLU A 192 -31.01 9.21 5.74
CA GLU A 192 -30.53 8.44 4.59
C GLU A 192 -30.59 9.26 3.29
N ALA A 193 -31.70 9.97 3.05
CA ALA A 193 -31.84 10.85 1.90
C ALA A 193 -30.84 12.02 1.90
N GLN A 194 -30.47 12.55 3.07
CA GLN A 194 -29.43 13.57 3.21
C GLN A 194 -28.03 12.99 2.99
N SER A 195 -27.71 11.83 3.57
CA SER A 195 -26.42 11.16 3.43
C SER A 195 -26.14 10.74 1.98
N ALA A 196 -27.16 10.30 1.25
CA ALA A 196 -27.06 9.97 -0.18
C ALA A 196 -26.75 11.19 -1.06
N ARG A 197 -27.13 12.41 -0.63
CA ARG A 197 -26.87 13.66 -1.37
C ARG A 197 -25.48 14.24 -1.14
N THR A 198 -24.88 13.99 0.03
CA THR A 198 -23.56 14.55 0.39
C THR A 198 -22.39 13.68 -0.06
N GLY A 199 -22.62 12.46 -0.58
CA GLY A 199 -21.60 11.64 -1.24
C GLY A 199 -20.41 11.21 -0.36
N ASN A 200 -20.46 11.47 0.95
CA ASN A 200 -19.30 11.44 1.85
C ASN A 200 -19.22 10.19 2.75
N ALA A 201 -20.22 9.30 2.74
CA ALA A 201 -20.17 8.08 3.54
C ALA A 201 -19.31 7.01 2.83
N GLY A 202 -18.03 6.88 3.21
CA GLY A 202 -17.21 5.71 2.90
C GLY A 202 -16.14 5.84 1.81
N LYS A 203 -15.95 7.03 1.20
CA LYS A 203 -14.87 7.22 0.20
C LYS A 203 -13.55 7.75 0.75
N LYS A 204 -13.52 8.32 1.97
CA LYS A 204 -12.32 9.00 2.51
C LYS A 204 -11.30 8.07 3.20
N ASP A 205 -11.71 6.89 3.68
CA ASP A 205 -10.81 6.00 4.44
C ASP A 205 -10.26 4.83 3.62
N ARG A 206 -10.43 4.84 2.30
CA ARG A 206 -9.70 3.90 1.44
C ARG A 206 -8.23 4.31 1.49
N ILE A 207 -7.42 3.59 2.26
CA ILE A 207 -5.98 3.58 2.02
C ILE A 207 -5.85 3.13 0.57
N ALA A 208 -5.44 4.06 -0.30
CA ALA A 208 -5.32 3.79 -1.71
C ALA A 208 -4.41 2.56 -1.84
N ALA A 209 -4.97 1.47 -2.39
CA ALA A 209 -4.19 0.35 -2.89
C ALA A 209 -3.40 0.86 -4.11
N THR A 210 -2.45 1.76 -3.89
CA THR A 210 -1.40 2.03 -4.85
C THR A 210 -0.65 0.72 -4.96
N GLN A 211 -0.72 0.10 -6.14
CA GLN A 211 0.24 -0.90 -6.60
C GLN A 211 1.64 -0.31 -6.41
N ARG A 212 2.18 -0.43 -5.20
CA ARG A 212 3.59 -0.19 -4.92
C ARG A 212 4.21 -1.57 -4.98
N VAL A 213 5.29 -1.67 -5.74
CA VAL A 213 6.15 -2.85 -5.69
C VAL A 213 6.61 -2.96 -4.24
N ALA A 214 6.07 -3.98 -3.60
CA ALA A 214 6.07 -4.22 -2.18
C ALA A 214 6.74 -5.56 -1.96
N ASP A 215 7.56 -5.66 -0.93
CA ASP A 215 8.06 -6.94 -0.44
C ASP A 215 6.97 -7.78 0.24
N LEU A 216 5.73 -7.25 0.33
CA LEU A 216 4.52 -8.00 0.63
C LEU A 216 3.47 -7.85 -0.50
N PHE A 217 3.06 -8.96 -1.11
CA PHE A 217 1.87 -9.00 -1.96
C PHE A 217 0.65 -9.34 -1.10
N ILE A 218 -0.32 -8.42 -1.00
CA ILE A 218 -1.54 -8.57 -0.20
C ILE A 218 -2.75 -8.54 -1.13
N ASP A 219 -3.68 -9.47 -0.93
CA ASP A 219 -5.03 -9.40 -1.50
C ASP A 219 -5.75 -8.12 -1.00
N GLY A 220 -5.74 -7.04 -1.78
CA GLY A 220 -6.16 -5.68 -1.38
C GLY A 220 -7.66 -5.48 -1.13
N ASP A 221 -8.41 -6.57 -0.98
CA ASP A 221 -9.85 -6.59 -0.75
C ASP A 221 -10.21 -6.15 0.68
N ILE A 222 -11.19 -5.26 0.78
CA ILE A 222 -11.84 -4.93 2.05
C ILE A 222 -12.93 -5.98 2.31
N LYS A 223 -12.83 -6.72 3.41
CA LYS A 223 -13.79 -7.78 3.78
C LYS A 223 -14.30 -7.52 5.19
N SER A 224 -15.62 -7.48 5.39
CA SER A 224 -16.24 -7.18 6.70
C SER A 224 -15.71 -5.89 7.36
N GLY A 225 -15.48 -4.83 6.57
CA GLY A 225 -14.92 -3.55 7.06
C GLY A 225 -13.44 -3.58 7.44
N LEU A 226 -12.75 -4.70 7.21
CA LEU A 226 -11.35 -4.91 7.51
C LEU A 226 -10.51 -4.79 6.23
N GLN A 227 -9.41 -4.07 6.31
CA GLN A 227 -8.42 -3.95 5.25
C GLN A 227 -7.04 -4.37 5.78
N VAL A 228 -6.41 -5.34 5.13
CA VAL A 228 -5.00 -5.68 5.34
C VAL A 228 -4.18 -4.83 4.36
N ALA A 229 -3.22 -4.06 4.88
CA ALA A 229 -2.39 -3.19 4.05
C ALA A 229 -0.94 -3.21 4.54
N GLN A 230 0.00 -3.11 3.60
CA GLN A 230 1.41 -2.98 3.95
C GLN A 230 1.63 -1.64 4.66
N SER A 231 2.38 -1.68 5.76
CA SER A 231 2.73 -0.50 6.57
C SER A 231 4.22 -0.15 6.53
N GLY A 232 5.07 -1.09 6.12
CA GLY A 232 6.52 -0.95 6.01
C GLY A 232 7.15 -2.19 5.37
N LEU A 233 8.48 -2.28 5.32
CA LEU A 233 9.16 -3.47 4.80
C LEU A 233 8.84 -4.70 5.64
N GLY A 234 8.33 -5.75 4.99
CA GLY A 234 7.96 -7.01 5.60
C GLY A 234 6.86 -6.88 6.66
N SER A 235 6.16 -5.74 6.72
CA SER A 235 5.15 -5.49 7.75
C SER A 235 3.82 -5.01 7.19
N PHE A 236 2.75 -5.38 7.87
CA PHE A 236 1.39 -5.00 7.52
C PHE A 236 0.62 -4.53 8.74
N THR A 237 -0.46 -3.79 8.49
CA THR A 237 -1.46 -3.40 9.49
C THR A 237 -2.83 -3.88 9.05
N ILE A 238 -3.74 -4.01 10.01
CA ILE A 238 -5.15 -4.27 9.76
C ILE A 238 -5.94 -3.05 10.20
N THR A 239 -6.68 -2.45 9.28
CA THR A 239 -7.58 -1.31 9.56
C THR A 239 -9.02 -1.80 9.61
N ASN A 240 -9.72 -1.50 10.70
CA ASN A 240 -11.12 -1.81 10.92
C ASN A 240 -11.97 -0.54 10.87
N THR A 241 -12.91 -0.53 9.95
CA THR A 241 -13.86 0.57 9.74
C THR A 241 -15.26 0.24 10.25
N TYR A 242 -15.46 -0.99 10.76
CA TYR A 242 -16.73 -1.50 11.23
C TYR A 242 -16.77 -1.56 12.75
N ARG A 243 -17.96 -1.31 13.30
CA ARG A 243 -18.23 -1.39 14.72
C ARG A 243 -18.35 -2.85 15.16
N ARG A 244 -17.23 -3.57 15.06
CA ARG A 244 -17.11 -5.01 15.29
C ARG A 244 -15.75 -5.31 15.91
N ARG A 245 -15.75 -6.05 17.02
CA ARG A 245 -14.53 -6.60 17.63
C ARG A 245 -14.00 -7.77 16.80
N ALA A 246 -12.70 -7.84 16.59
CA ALA A 246 -12.09 -8.90 15.79
C ALA A 246 -10.71 -9.30 16.33
N HIS A 247 -10.23 -10.47 15.90
CA HIS A 247 -8.89 -10.98 16.25
C HIS A 247 -8.29 -11.69 15.04
N ALA A 248 -7.05 -11.35 14.68
CA ALA A 248 -6.32 -11.97 13.58
C ALA A 248 -5.43 -13.12 14.07
N PHE A 249 -5.41 -14.21 13.32
CA PHE A 249 -4.48 -15.32 13.45
C PHE A 249 -3.68 -15.45 12.17
N ILE A 250 -2.36 -15.42 12.27
CA ILE A 250 -1.43 -15.45 11.15
C ILE A 250 -0.76 -16.82 11.11
N TYR A 251 -0.83 -17.48 9.95
CA TYR A 251 -0.23 -18.79 9.71
C TYR A 251 0.75 -18.70 8.55
N LYS A 252 1.99 -19.16 8.75
CA LYS A 252 2.89 -19.43 7.62
C LYS A 252 2.50 -20.77 6.99
N THR A 253 2.03 -20.75 5.74
CA THR A 253 1.49 -21.96 5.10
C THR A 253 2.51 -22.64 4.21
N ASP A 254 3.31 -21.86 3.49
CA ASP A 254 4.23 -22.34 2.46
C ASP A 254 5.45 -21.42 2.34
N TYR A 255 6.55 -21.93 1.80
CA TYR A 255 7.67 -21.12 1.32
C TYR A 255 8.32 -21.73 0.08
N LYS A 256 9.08 -20.94 -0.66
CA LYS A 256 10.02 -21.43 -1.67
C LYS A 256 11.44 -21.26 -1.16
N ASP A 257 12.27 -22.28 -1.30
CA ASP A 257 13.70 -22.16 -0.99
C ASP A 257 14.44 -21.31 -2.04
N LEU A 258 15.73 -21.07 -1.82
CA LEU A 258 16.58 -20.33 -2.77
C LEU A 258 16.76 -21.04 -4.12
N ALA A 259 16.45 -22.34 -4.23
CA ALA A 259 16.46 -23.10 -5.48
C ALA A 259 15.10 -23.01 -6.22
N GLY A 260 14.10 -22.33 -5.65
CA GLY A 260 12.75 -22.19 -6.18
C GLY A 260 11.84 -23.39 -5.90
N GLN A 261 12.25 -24.33 -5.04
CA GLN A 261 11.43 -25.49 -4.67
C GLN A 261 10.41 -25.08 -3.60
N SER A 262 9.13 -25.35 -3.86
CA SER A 262 8.05 -25.09 -2.90
C SER A 262 8.01 -26.15 -1.79
N VAL A 263 7.94 -25.68 -0.54
CA VAL A 263 7.75 -26.49 0.66
C VAL A 263 6.45 -26.04 1.33
N ASN A 264 5.49 -26.95 1.39
CA ASN A 264 4.25 -26.75 2.14
C ASN A 264 4.51 -27.07 3.63
N ILE A 265 4.30 -26.07 4.50
CA ILE A 265 4.41 -26.23 5.96
C ILE A 265 3.08 -26.77 6.52
N LEU A 266 1.96 -26.26 6.01
CA LEU A 266 0.61 -26.60 6.47
C LEU A 266 -0.28 -27.02 5.29
N GLN A 267 -0.79 -28.26 5.33
CA GLN A 267 -1.75 -28.72 4.32
C GLN A 267 -3.16 -28.15 4.52
N SER A 268 -3.52 -27.83 5.77
CA SER A 268 -4.79 -27.18 6.10
C SER A 268 -4.66 -26.44 7.44
N ILE A 269 -5.52 -25.44 7.63
CA ILE A 269 -5.62 -24.69 8.89
C ILE A 269 -6.92 -25.12 9.59
N GLY A 270 -6.80 -25.85 10.69
CA GLY A 270 -7.92 -26.36 11.49
C GLY A 270 -7.44 -27.24 12.65
N GLY A 271 -8.33 -27.54 13.61
CA GLY A 271 -7.99 -28.40 14.76
C GLY A 271 -6.97 -27.76 15.70
N ASP A 272 -5.87 -28.47 15.98
CA ASP A 272 -4.85 -28.05 16.95
C ASP A 272 -3.70 -27.21 16.35
N VAL A 273 -3.81 -26.82 15.06
CA VAL A 273 -2.79 -25.98 14.40
C VAL A 273 -2.67 -24.63 15.11
N LYS A 274 -1.43 -24.28 15.51
CA LYS A 274 -1.13 -23.03 16.20
C LYS A 274 -0.77 -21.92 15.21
N ALA A 275 -1.27 -20.72 15.48
CA ALA A 275 -0.90 -19.54 14.72
C ALA A 275 0.56 -19.17 15.03
N THR A 276 1.25 -18.63 14.03
CA THR A 276 2.60 -18.07 14.18
C THR A 276 2.58 -16.77 14.99
N LYS A 277 1.52 -15.98 14.80
CA LYS A 277 1.24 -14.75 15.53
C LYS A 277 -0.26 -14.52 15.59
N ASP A 278 -0.73 -13.84 16.61
CA ASP A 278 -2.10 -13.37 16.71
C ASP A 278 -2.15 -11.91 17.17
N ILE A 279 -3.21 -11.19 16.78
CA ILE A 279 -3.32 -9.74 16.94
C ILE A 279 -4.77 -9.38 17.27
N ALA A 280 -4.98 -8.67 18.38
CA ALA A 280 -6.28 -8.09 18.71
C ALA A 280 -6.60 -6.91 17.77
N ILE A 281 -7.83 -6.84 17.27
CA ILE A 281 -8.30 -5.76 16.39
C ILE A 281 -9.46 -5.03 17.09
N GLY A 282 -9.21 -3.77 17.46
CA GLY A 282 -10.23 -2.92 18.06
C GLY A 282 -11.40 -2.62 17.13
N SER A 283 -12.59 -2.42 17.69
CA SER A 283 -13.77 -1.93 16.97
C SER A 283 -13.66 -0.42 16.71
N THR A 284 -14.19 0.08 15.59
CA THR A 284 -14.40 1.53 15.46
C THR A 284 -15.50 2.00 16.43
N ALA A 285 -15.47 3.29 16.77
CA ALA A 285 -16.45 3.96 17.62
C ALA A 285 -17.71 4.43 16.85
N GLY A 286 -17.66 4.54 15.51
CA GLY A 286 -18.70 5.20 14.71
C GLY A 286 -19.59 4.30 13.86
N ILE A 287 -20.84 4.71 13.66
CA ILE A 287 -21.73 4.24 12.57
C ILE A 287 -21.78 5.37 11.54
N THR A 288 -21.06 5.21 10.44
CA THR A 288 -20.89 6.26 9.43
C THR A 288 -22.24 6.67 8.81
N GLY A 289 -22.47 7.97 8.61
CA GLY A 289 -23.68 8.53 7.97
C GLY A 289 -24.81 8.94 8.93
N PHE A 290 -25.38 8.01 9.70
CA PHE A 290 -26.50 8.34 10.62
C PHE A 290 -26.06 9.25 11.77
N LEU A 291 -24.88 8.99 12.33
CA LEU A 291 -24.24 9.87 13.33
C LEU A 291 -24.02 11.28 12.80
N SER A 292 -23.53 11.39 11.57
CA SER A 292 -23.25 12.68 10.93
C SER A 292 -24.51 13.55 10.81
N VAL A 293 -25.67 12.96 10.54
CA VAL A 293 -26.94 13.72 10.48
C VAL A 293 -27.39 14.20 11.86
N ILE A 294 -27.32 13.35 12.89
CA ILE A 294 -27.62 13.76 14.28
C ILE A 294 -26.69 14.90 14.70
N LEU A 295 -25.40 14.76 14.44
CA LEU A 295 -24.39 15.75 14.82
C LEU A 295 -24.52 17.05 14.02
N ALA A 296 -24.92 17.01 12.76
CA ALA A 296 -25.22 18.20 11.98
C ALA A 296 -26.34 19.04 12.60
N TYR A 297 -27.44 18.42 13.04
CA TYR A 297 -28.53 19.17 13.69
C TYR A 297 -28.18 19.71 15.08
N ILE A 298 -27.37 18.97 15.84
CA ILE A 298 -27.14 19.27 17.26
C ILE A 298 -25.90 20.16 17.48
N ALA A 299 -24.84 19.93 16.69
CA ALA A 299 -23.51 20.47 16.89
C ALA A 299 -22.96 21.29 15.72
N ASP A 300 -23.66 21.36 14.57
CA ASP A 300 -23.19 22.04 13.35
C ASP A 300 -21.77 21.59 12.92
N LYS A 301 -21.47 20.30 13.12
CA LYS A 301 -20.17 19.69 12.82
C LYS A 301 -20.35 18.40 12.02
N ASP A 302 -19.49 18.21 11.02
CA ASP A 302 -19.25 16.89 10.42
C ASP A 302 -18.35 16.07 11.35
N SER A 303 -18.75 14.85 11.69
CA SER A 303 -17.94 13.95 12.50
C SER A 303 -17.08 13.03 11.64
N GLU A 304 -15.76 13.15 11.76
CA GLU A 304 -14.80 12.14 11.32
C GLU A 304 -14.63 11.13 12.48
N PHE A 305 -15.41 10.06 12.50
CA PHE A 305 -15.11 8.94 13.41
C PHE A 305 -14.07 8.05 12.73
N ALA A 306 -12.91 7.94 13.37
CA ALA A 306 -11.72 7.30 12.83
C ALA A 306 -11.85 5.77 12.76
N ALA A 307 -11.30 5.18 11.69
CA ALA A 307 -10.98 3.77 11.64
C ALA A 307 -9.98 3.40 12.75
N THR A 308 -10.04 2.17 13.23
CA THR A 308 -9.04 1.62 14.17
C THR A 308 -8.01 0.81 13.40
N THR A 309 -6.73 1.13 13.56
CA THR A 309 -5.63 0.43 12.89
C THR A 309 -4.76 -0.26 13.93
N THR A 310 -4.41 -1.53 13.69
CA THR A 310 -3.48 -2.27 14.56
C THR A 310 -2.08 -1.68 14.51
N GLU A 311 -1.24 -2.04 15.48
CA GLU A 311 0.21 -1.88 15.31
C GLU A 311 0.72 -2.71 14.11
N ALA A 312 1.88 -2.32 13.58
CA ALA A 312 2.50 -3.02 12.47
C ALA A 312 2.95 -4.43 12.89
N ALA A 313 2.59 -5.42 12.10
CA ALA A 313 2.98 -6.81 12.31
C ALA A 313 3.95 -7.27 11.23
N GLU A 314 5.11 -7.76 11.67
CA GLU A 314 6.13 -8.32 10.79
C GLU A 314 5.78 -9.73 10.30
N LEU A 315 6.10 -9.99 9.04
CA LEU A 315 6.04 -11.28 8.36
C LEU A 315 7.47 -11.66 7.94
N PRO A 316 8.16 -12.51 8.70
CA PRO A 316 9.56 -12.81 8.43
C PRO A 316 9.74 -13.61 7.13
N LEU A 317 10.70 -13.21 6.31
CA LEU A 317 11.27 -14.06 5.26
C LEU A 317 12.64 -14.53 5.76
N LEU A 318 12.84 -15.84 5.89
CA LEU A 318 14.11 -16.39 6.36
C LEU A 318 15.17 -16.29 5.25
N GLU A 319 16.46 -16.22 5.62
CA GLU A 319 17.56 -16.14 4.64
C GLU A 319 17.62 -17.32 3.66
N SER A 320 17.05 -18.47 4.04
CA SER A 320 16.96 -19.66 3.19
C SER A 320 15.74 -19.67 2.25
N GLU A 321 14.92 -18.61 2.26
CA GLU A 321 13.64 -18.55 1.56
C GLU A 321 13.67 -17.45 0.47
N SER A 322 13.21 -17.79 -0.73
CA SER A 322 13.02 -16.82 -1.82
C SER A 322 11.61 -16.22 -1.83
N GLU A 323 10.65 -16.86 -1.15
CA GLU A 323 9.26 -16.45 -1.02
C GLU A 323 8.65 -17.14 0.20
N ALA A 324 7.78 -16.46 0.96
CA ALA A 324 7.00 -17.07 2.03
C ALA A 324 5.53 -16.67 1.94
N THR A 325 4.62 -17.64 1.96
CA THR A 325 3.18 -17.41 1.93
C THR A 325 2.59 -17.49 3.34
N TYR A 326 1.83 -16.46 3.69
CA TYR A 326 1.12 -16.30 4.94
C TYR A 326 -0.38 -16.22 4.69
N ARG A 327 -1.16 -16.83 5.60
CA ARG A 327 -2.60 -16.68 5.65
C ARG A 327 -3.00 -15.93 6.92
N VAL A 328 -3.62 -14.77 6.73
CA VAL A 328 -4.20 -13.96 7.81
C VAL A 328 -5.67 -14.29 7.91
N LYS A 329 -6.07 -14.99 8.98
CA LYS A 329 -7.46 -15.33 9.28
C LYS A 329 -7.98 -14.42 10.38
N VAL A 330 -9.01 -13.62 10.11
CA VAL A 330 -9.62 -12.74 11.10
C VAL A 330 -10.94 -13.34 11.57
N ILE A 331 -11.07 -13.51 12.89
CA ILE A 331 -12.24 -14.02 13.57
C ILE A 331 -12.99 -12.88 14.24
N GLY A 332 -14.32 -12.92 14.22
CA GLY A 332 -15.15 -12.00 15.01
C GLY A 332 -16.64 -12.31 14.88
N PRO A 333 -17.53 -11.51 15.51
CA PRO A 333 -18.98 -11.68 15.41
C PRO A 333 -19.50 -11.47 13.99
N GLY A 334 -20.41 -12.29 13.48
CA GLY A 334 -20.99 -12.13 12.16
C GLY A 334 -21.68 -13.39 11.67
N SER A 335 -22.15 -13.36 10.42
CA SER A 335 -22.75 -14.51 9.76
C SER A 335 -21.76 -15.68 9.65
N GLU A 336 -22.24 -16.91 9.75
CA GLU A 336 -21.38 -18.09 9.72
C GLU A 336 -20.59 -18.18 8.39
N SER A 337 -19.26 -18.27 8.51
CA SER A 337 -18.37 -18.44 7.36
C SER A 337 -17.98 -19.92 7.20
N PRO A 338 -18.07 -20.50 5.98
CA PRO A 338 -17.64 -21.86 5.73
C PRO A 338 -16.10 -21.96 5.82
N GLY A 339 -15.61 -22.92 6.59
CA GLY A 339 -14.17 -23.16 6.73
C GLY A 339 -13.81 -23.81 8.06
N ALA A 340 -12.78 -24.64 8.05
CA ALA A 340 -12.24 -25.24 9.26
C ALA A 340 -11.66 -24.13 10.18
N LYS A 341 -11.96 -24.27 11.47
CA LYS A 341 -11.43 -23.39 12.51
C LYS A 341 -10.49 -24.16 13.43
N THR A 342 -9.47 -23.50 13.96
CA THR A 342 -8.64 -24.05 15.04
C THR A 342 -9.35 -23.90 16.38
N GLN A 343 -8.91 -24.63 17.41
CA GLN A 343 -9.50 -24.51 18.74
C GLN A 343 -9.30 -23.10 19.34
N ASP A 344 -8.18 -22.46 19.02
CA ASP A 344 -7.88 -21.08 19.44
C ASP A 344 -8.80 -20.08 18.72
N GLU A 345 -9.02 -20.26 17.41
CA GLU A 345 -9.97 -19.45 16.62
C GLU A 345 -11.42 -19.61 17.13
N ILE A 346 -11.85 -20.83 17.50
CA ILE A 346 -13.18 -21.07 18.09
C ILE A 346 -13.30 -20.34 19.42
N SER A 347 -12.30 -20.47 20.29
CA SER A 347 -12.31 -19.88 21.63
C SER A 347 -12.33 -18.35 21.55
N ALA A 348 -11.50 -17.77 20.68
CA ALA A 348 -11.51 -16.34 20.41
C ALA A 348 -12.84 -15.87 19.81
N GLY A 349 -13.41 -16.62 18.87
CA GLY A 349 -14.73 -16.31 18.29
C GLY A 349 -15.84 -16.27 19.33
N VAL A 350 -15.92 -17.26 20.21
CA VAL A 350 -16.92 -17.28 21.30
C VAL A 350 -16.70 -16.12 22.27
N ARG A 351 -15.45 -15.84 22.63
CA ARG A 351 -15.09 -14.71 23.49
C ARG A 351 -15.51 -13.38 22.88
N LEU A 352 -15.13 -13.12 21.62
CA LEU A 352 -15.49 -11.88 20.92
C LEU A 352 -17.01 -11.70 20.78
N GLN A 353 -17.77 -12.79 20.59
CA GLN A 353 -19.24 -12.72 20.58
C GLN A 353 -19.79 -12.27 21.94
N LEU A 354 -19.27 -12.83 23.03
CA LEU A 354 -19.66 -12.46 24.38
C LEU A 354 -19.25 -11.03 24.73
N GLU A 355 -18.02 -10.63 24.39
CA GLU A 355 -17.52 -9.27 24.57
C GLU A 355 -18.37 -8.26 23.79
N THR A 356 -18.75 -8.58 22.57
CA THR A 356 -19.65 -7.74 21.76
C THR A 356 -21.01 -7.59 22.44
N MET A 357 -21.63 -8.70 22.88
CA MET A 357 -22.91 -8.63 23.61
C MET A 357 -22.78 -7.83 24.92
N ALA A 358 -21.74 -8.09 25.71
CA ALA A 358 -21.52 -7.49 27.01
C ALA A 358 -21.19 -5.99 26.89
N PHE A 359 -20.11 -5.64 26.18
CA PHE A 359 -19.58 -4.28 26.13
C PHE A 359 -20.38 -3.36 25.22
N ASP A 360 -20.97 -3.88 24.14
CA ASP A 360 -21.60 -3.02 23.14
C ASP A 360 -23.11 -2.89 23.35
N PHE A 361 -23.77 -3.82 24.07
CA PHE A 361 -25.22 -3.81 24.29
C PHE A 361 -25.64 -3.84 25.77
N VAL A 362 -25.11 -4.76 26.57
CA VAL A 362 -25.59 -4.98 27.94
C VAL A 362 -25.07 -3.93 28.91
N ILE A 363 -23.75 -3.72 28.96
CA ILE A 363 -23.12 -2.80 29.90
C ILE A 363 -23.53 -1.34 29.64
N PRO A 364 -23.60 -0.80 28.40
CA PRO A 364 -24.02 0.58 28.17
C PRO A 364 -25.42 0.87 28.74
N LEU A 365 -26.37 -0.06 28.57
CA LEU A 365 -27.73 0.10 29.08
C LEU A 365 -27.80 -0.02 30.61
N ILE A 366 -27.10 -0.99 31.20
CA ILE A 366 -27.07 -1.15 32.66
C ILE A 366 -26.40 0.04 33.31
N SER A 367 -25.30 0.53 32.73
CA SER A 367 -24.56 1.69 33.20
C SER A 367 -25.41 2.97 33.16
N ASP A 368 -26.28 3.12 32.16
CA ASP A 368 -27.27 4.21 32.10
C ASP A 368 -28.27 4.12 33.26
N ILE A 369 -28.84 2.93 33.49
CA ILE A 369 -29.87 2.70 34.51
C ILE A 369 -29.35 2.95 35.92
N ILE A 370 -28.11 2.54 36.21
CA ILE A 370 -27.48 2.76 37.50
C ILE A 370 -26.80 4.13 37.62
N GLY A 371 -26.85 4.96 36.56
CA GLY A 371 -26.35 6.33 36.58
C GLY A 371 -24.83 6.48 36.58
N LEU A 372 -24.09 5.50 36.05
CA LEU A 372 -22.63 5.50 36.01
C LEU A 372 -22.04 5.59 34.61
N LYS A 373 -22.85 5.60 33.55
CA LYS A 373 -22.32 5.47 32.19
C LYS A 373 -21.39 6.61 31.76
N ASP A 374 -21.81 7.85 31.99
CA ASP A 374 -21.03 9.03 31.63
C ASP A 374 -19.64 8.98 32.30
N PHE A 375 -19.61 8.49 33.53
CA PHE A 375 -18.36 8.24 34.26
C PHE A 375 -17.46 7.20 33.57
N VAL A 376 -18.03 6.06 33.18
CA VAL A 376 -17.26 4.93 32.63
C VAL A 376 -16.64 5.28 31.28
N LYS A 377 -17.36 6.06 30.46
CA LYS A 377 -16.87 6.47 29.14
C LYS A 377 -15.92 7.66 29.18
N LYS A 378 -16.16 8.71 29.98
CA LYS A 378 -15.26 9.90 30.07
C LYS A 378 -13.86 9.60 30.61
N LYS A 379 -13.70 8.49 31.33
CA LYS A 379 -12.42 8.06 31.92
C LYS A 379 -11.80 6.84 31.21
N ASP A 380 -12.36 6.45 30.06
CA ASP A 380 -11.96 5.26 29.28
C ASP A 380 -11.79 4.00 30.15
N LEU A 381 -12.72 3.80 31.09
CA LEU A 381 -12.62 2.72 32.08
C LEU A 381 -13.02 1.36 31.52
N PHE A 382 -13.31 1.30 30.22
CA PHE A 382 -13.41 0.07 29.45
C PHE A 382 -12.04 -0.44 28.98
N ALA A 383 -10.97 0.35 29.10
CA ALA A 383 -9.62 -0.10 28.77
C ALA A 383 -9.22 -1.35 29.58
N GLU A 384 -8.70 -2.35 28.88
CA GLU A 384 -8.12 -3.56 29.45
C GLU A 384 -6.79 -3.16 30.13
N ASP A 385 -6.78 -3.07 31.46
CA ASP A 385 -5.54 -2.82 32.22
C ASP A 385 -4.71 -4.11 32.34
N ASP A 386 -3.40 -3.97 32.16
CA ASP A 386 -2.35 -5.00 32.03
C ASP A 386 -2.04 -5.83 33.31
N GLY A 387 -3.06 -6.37 34.01
CA GLY A 387 -2.75 -7.09 35.28
C GLY A 387 -3.75 -8.11 35.82
N GLY A 388 -4.95 -8.22 35.26
CA GLY A 388 -5.93 -9.18 35.73
C GLY A 388 -7.28 -8.82 35.17
N ASN A 389 -7.88 -9.72 34.40
CA ASN A 389 -9.03 -9.41 33.58
C ASN A 389 -10.29 -9.15 34.44
N ILE A 390 -10.42 -7.91 34.91
CA ILE A 390 -11.47 -7.39 35.81
C ILE A 390 -12.88 -7.54 35.22
N TRP A 391 -12.96 -7.74 33.90
CA TRP A 391 -14.18 -8.00 33.16
C TRP A 391 -14.50 -9.48 33.02
N GLU A 392 -13.61 -10.43 33.39
CA GLU A 392 -13.90 -11.87 33.33
C GLU A 392 -15.11 -12.25 34.18
N GLU A 393 -15.23 -11.68 35.39
CA GLU A 393 -16.40 -11.98 36.23
C GLU A 393 -17.69 -11.56 35.50
N VAL A 394 -17.69 -10.37 34.89
CA VAL A 394 -18.81 -9.86 34.08
C VAL A 394 -19.09 -10.73 32.86
N LEU A 395 -18.06 -11.09 32.08
CA LEU A 395 -18.20 -11.93 30.88
C LEU A 395 -18.72 -13.32 31.23
N ASN A 396 -18.21 -13.93 32.31
CA ASN A 396 -18.65 -15.25 32.77
C ASN A 396 -20.11 -15.25 33.24
N LYS A 397 -20.52 -14.24 34.01
CA LYS A 397 -21.92 -14.11 34.43
C LYS A 397 -22.86 -13.80 33.26
N THR A 398 -22.42 -12.95 32.32
CA THR A 398 -23.15 -12.66 31.09
C THR A 398 -23.32 -13.92 30.24
N ALA A 399 -22.25 -14.69 30.04
CA ALA A 399 -22.29 -15.96 29.32
C ALA A 399 -23.23 -16.98 29.99
N THR A 400 -23.21 -17.07 31.32
CA THR A 400 -24.10 -17.94 32.10
C THR A 400 -25.56 -17.55 31.87
N PHE A 401 -25.89 -16.26 31.92
CA PHE A 401 -27.24 -15.78 31.69
C PHE A 401 -27.70 -16.01 30.24
N ILE A 402 -26.87 -15.67 29.24
CA ILE A 402 -27.16 -15.94 27.82
C ILE A 402 -27.39 -17.44 27.59
N GLY A 403 -26.63 -18.31 28.25
CA GLY A 403 -26.80 -19.77 28.18
C GLY A 403 -28.16 -20.26 28.69
N MET A 404 -28.81 -19.50 29.58
CA MET A 404 -30.17 -19.78 30.06
C MET A 404 -31.27 -19.21 29.16
N VAL A 405 -30.92 -18.44 28.12
CA VAL A 405 -31.84 -17.86 27.15
C VAL A 405 -31.50 -18.39 25.75
N PRO A 406 -31.95 -19.61 25.38
CA PRO A 406 -31.58 -20.26 24.12
C PRO A 406 -31.91 -19.44 22.87
N ALA A 407 -33.00 -18.66 22.91
CA ALA A 407 -33.37 -17.77 21.82
C ALA A 407 -32.29 -16.69 21.60
N ALA A 408 -31.85 -16.00 22.65
CA ALA A 408 -30.78 -15.02 22.57
C ALA A 408 -29.47 -15.64 22.07
N LYS A 409 -29.08 -16.81 22.60
CA LYS A 409 -27.87 -17.52 22.16
C LYS A 409 -27.93 -17.90 20.67
N ALA A 410 -29.06 -18.44 20.22
CA ALA A 410 -29.23 -18.86 18.82
C ALA A 410 -29.19 -17.67 17.85
N GLU A 411 -29.65 -16.50 18.26
CA GLU A 411 -29.57 -15.28 17.46
C GLU A 411 -28.16 -14.69 17.44
N MET A 412 -27.46 -14.71 18.59
CA MET A 412 -26.06 -14.32 18.70
C MET A 412 -25.15 -15.18 17.81
N ASP A 413 -25.39 -16.49 17.77
CA ASP A 413 -24.63 -17.43 16.93
C ASP A 413 -24.82 -17.18 15.43
N LYS A 414 -25.95 -16.58 15.03
CA LYS A 414 -26.22 -16.17 13.65
C LYS A 414 -25.71 -14.76 13.33
N GLY A 415 -25.09 -14.06 14.28
CA GLY A 415 -24.69 -12.67 14.14
C GLY A 415 -25.84 -11.66 14.19
N ARG A 416 -27.04 -12.07 14.63
CA ARG A 416 -28.25 -11.23 14.71
C ARG A 416 -28.38 -10.61 16.11
N TYR A 417 -27.46 -9.68 16.43
CA TYR A 417 -27.35 -9.09 17.75
C TYR A 417 -28.55 -8.24 18.16
N ASP A 418 -29.26 -7.64 17.20
CA ASP A 418 -30.50 -6.91 17.43
C ASP A 418 -31.58 -7.83 18.03
N LEU A 419 -31.75 -9.01 17.45
CA LEU A 419 -32.70 -10.02 17.93
C LEU A 419 -32.20 -10.64 19.23
N ALA A 420 -30.90 -10.94 19.33
CA ALA A 420 -30.31 -11.51 20.54
C ALA A 420 -30.50 -10.57 21.75
N THR A 421 -30.28 -9.26 21.57
CA THR A 421 -30.54 -8.25 22.60
C THR A 421 -32.03 -8.20 22.94
N LYS A 422 -32.94 -8.15 21.95
CA LYS A 422 -34.39 -8.17 22.21
C LYS A 422 -34.83 -9.39 23.04
N GLU A 423 -34.33 -10.58 22.72
CA GLU A 423 -34.63 -11.81 23.46
C GLU A 423 -34.06 -11.79 24.88
N LEU A 424 -32.83 -11.28 25.05
CA LEU A 424 -32.18 -11.17 26.36
C LEU A 424 -32.95 -10.22 27.29
N PHE A 425 -33.37 -9.05 26.78
CA PHE A 425 -34.12 -8.08 27.57
C PHE A 425 -35.58 -8.50 27.81
N TRP A 426 -36.20 -9.19 26.85
CA TRP A 426 -37.49 -9.83 27.10
C TRP A 426 -37.39 -10.87 28.22
N ALA A 427 -36.33 -11.68 28.25
CA ALA A 427 -36.08 -12.65 29.32
C ALA A 427 -35.92 -11.96 30.68
N LEU A 428 -35.16 -10.85 30.74
CA LEU A 428 -35.02 -10.02 31.95
C LEU A 428 -36.37 -9.46 32.42
N GLY A 429 -37.14 -8.86 31.51
CA GLY A 429 -38.45 -8.28 31.82
C GLY A 429 -39.49 -9.30 32.29
N ASN A 430 -39.35 -10.56 31.88
CA ASN A 430 -40.24 -11.67 32.26
C ASN A 430 -39.64 -12.58 33.34
N LYS A 431 -38.54 -12.16 34.00
CA LYS A 431 -37.89 -12.89 35.10
C LYS A 431 -37.45 -14.31 34.75
N ILE A 432 -37.10 -14.56 33.50
CA ILE A 432 -36.48 -15.83 33.10
C ILE A 432 -35.06 -15.85 33.65
N ALA A 433 -34.70 -16.91 34.37
CA ALA A 433 -33.37 -17.06 35.00
C ALA A 433 -33.00 -15.85 35.89
N GLU A 434 -33.95 -15.40 36.74
CA GLU A 434 -33.83 -14.22 37.60
C GLU A 434 -32.55 -14.21 38.45
N ASP A 435 -32.12 -15.34 39.00
CA ASP A 435 -30.87 -15.44 39.76
C ASP A 435 -29.63 -15.15 38.91
N GLN A 436 -29.54 -15.72 37.70
CA GLN A 436 -28.40 -15.52 36.79
C GLN A 436 -28.39 -14.10 36.22
N ALA A 437 -29.57 -13.54 35.94
CA ALA A 437 -29.73 -12.15 35.57
C ALA A 437 -29.21 -11.22 36.68
N ASN A 438 -29.58 -11.50 37.94
CA ASN A 438 -29.13 -10.72 39.09
C ASN A 438 -27.62 -10.83 39.29
N ASP A 439 -27.05 -12.03 39.19
CA ASP A 439 -25.59 -12.25 39.24
C ASP A 439 -24.84 -11.41 38.19
N MET A 440 -25.35 -11.36 36.95
CA MET A 440 -24.79 -10.54 35.88
C MET A 440 -24.87 -9.04 36.21
N MET A 441 -26.03 -8.57 36.66
CA MET A 441 -26.24 -7.17 37.05
C MET A 441 -25.32 -6.75 38.21
N GLN A 442 -25.16 -7.62 39.21
CA GLN A 442 -24.28 -7.39 40.35
C GLN A 442 -22.81 -7.37 39.93
N ALA A 443 -22.37 -8.31 39.09
CA ALA A 443 -21.00 -8.31 38.57
C ALA A 443 -20.69 -7.01 37.81
N ILE A 444 -21.60 -6.56 36.94
CA ILE A 444 -21.45 -5.30 36.21
C ILE A 444 -21.39 -4.13 37.18
N THR A 445 -22.34 -4.04 38.11
CA THR A 445 -22.41 -2.94 39.10
C THR A 445 -21.13 -2.87 39.94
N LYS A 446 -20.62 -4.01 40.41
CA LYS A 446 -19.38 -4.15 41.17
C LYS A 446 -18.16 -3.71 40.38
N THR A 447 -17.96 -4.26 39.19
CA THR A 447 -16.80 -3.90 38.35
C THR A 447 -16.80 -2.41 38.03
N LEU A 448 -17.96 -1.82 37.70
CA LEU A 448 -18.07 -0.39 37.45
C LEU A 448 -17.72 0.42 38.71
N MET A 449 -18.27 0.04 39.88
CA MET A 449 -18.00 0.76 41.13
C MET A 449 -16.55 0.69 41.59
N ASP A 450 -15.90 -0.46 41.46
CA ASP A 450 -14.48 -0.59 41.78
C ASP A 450 -13.64 0.34 40.90
N ARG A 451 -14.00 0.49 39.61
CA ARG A 451 -13.36 1.47 38.74
C ARG A 451 -13.68 2.92 39.11
N VAL A 452 -14.90 3.22 39.57
CA VAL A 452 -15.26 4.55 40.10
C VAL A 452 -14.38 4.93 41.29
N LYS A 453 -14.20 4.01 42.24
CA LYS A 453 -13.35 4.24 43.42
C LYS A 453 -11.89 4.45 43.03
N ASN A 454 -11.36 3.61 42.12
CA ASN A 454 -9.97 3.73 41.66
C ASN A 454 -9.71 5.05 40.94
N ALA A 455 -10.71 5.62 40.27
CA ALA A 455 -10.63 6.93 39.64
C ALA A 455 -10.80 8.12 40.60
N ALA A 456 -10.96 7.87 41.91
CA ALA A 456 -11.08 8.86 42.99
C ALA A 456 -12.17 9.93 42.76
N ILE A 457 -13.34 9.51 42.28
CA ILE A 457 -14.46 10.43 42.00
C ILE A 457 -15.12 10.91 43.31
N PRO A 458 -15.30 12.23 43.50
CA PRO A 458 -16.00 12.77 44.67
C PRO A 458 -17.44 12.24 44.81
N GLY A 459 -17.77 11.67 45.98
CA GLY A 459 -19.13 11.21 46.32
C GLY A 459 -19.47 9.79 45.87
N ALA A 460 -18.57 9.12 45.12
CA ALA A 460 -18.78 7.75 44.67
C ALA A 460 -18.61 6.71 45.78
N ASP A 461 -17.78 6.99 46.77
CA ASP A 461 -17.59 6.17 47.99
C ASP A 461 -18.91 5.93 48.73
N LYS A 462 -19.83 6.89 48.68
CA LYS A 462 -21.13 6.81 49.33
C LYS A 462 -22.16 5.98 48.56
N LEU A 463 -21.92 5.68 47.29
CA LEU A 463 -22.86 4.93 46.44
C LEU A 463 -22.68 3.41 46.55
N ASP A 464 -21.59 2.94 47.16
CA ASP A 464 -21.14 1.54 47.13
C ASP A 464 -22.13 0.56 47.78
N ASP A 465 -22.47 0.78 49.06
CA ASP A 465 -23.37 -0.10 49.81
C ASP A 465 -24.80 -0.11 49.23
N VAL A 466 -25.21 0.97 48.57
CA VAL A 466 -26.56 1.12 48.01
C VAL A 466 -26.70 0.47 46.64
N LEU A 467 -25.67 0.63 45.80
CA LEU A 467 -25.67 0.05 44.46
C LEU A 467 -25.69 -1.49 44.49
N MET A 468 -25.08 -2.10 45.51
CA MET A 468 -25.05 -3.56 45.73
C MET A 468 -26.33 -4.13 46.36
N ASN A 469 -27.06 -3.35 47.17
CA ASN A 469 -28.20 -3.82 47.99
C ASN A 469 -29.58 -3.40 47.46
N SER A 470 -29.65 -2.70 46.34
CA SER A 470 -30.90 -2.13 45.80
C SER A 470 -31.91 -3.16 45.28
N GLN A 471 -33.19 -2.80 45.37
CA GLN A 471 -34.34 -3.57 44.88
C GLN A 471 -34.31 -3.82 43.36
N LEU A 472 -34.09 -5.08 42.97
CA LEU A 472 -34.12 -5.58 41.57
C LEU A 472 -35.43 -5.23 40.84
N THR A 473 -36.55 -5.10 41.57
CA THR A 473 -37.89 -4.85 41.02
C THR A 473 -38.00 -3.55 40.21
N ARG A 474 -37.43 -2.43 40.67
CA ARG A 474 -37.49 -1.14 39.94
C ARG A 474 -36.62 -1.16 38.69
N LYS A 475 -35.44 -1.81 38.76
CA LYS A 475 -34.56 -2.04 37.61
C LYS A 475 -35.29 -2.87 36.54
N ILE A 476 -36.00 -3.93 36.92
CA ILE A 476 -36.81 -4.73 35.99
C ILE A 476 -37.87 -3.88 35.29
N LYS A 477 -38.56 -2.97 36.00
CA LYS A 477 -39.57 -2.08 35.39
C LYS A 477 -38.96 -1.08 34.39
N ILE A 478 -37.78 -0.55 34.68
CA ILE A 478 -37.03 0.28 33.72
C ILE A 478 -36.64 -0.57 32.50
N MET A 479 -36.13 -1.78 32.70
CA MET A 479 -35.78 -2.71 31.62
C MET A 479 -36.98 -3.13 30.77
N GLN A 480 -38.18 -3.27 31.37
CA GLN A 480 -39.42 -3.51 30.63
C GLN A 480 -39.78 -2.34 29.71
N ALA A 481 -39.63 -1.09 30.19
CA ALA A 481 -39.82 0.09 29.34
C ALA A 481 -38.81 0.11 28.17
N LEU A 482 -37.55 -0.26 28.43
CA LEU A 482 -36.53 -0.40 27.39
C LEU A 482 -36.85 -1.54 26.40
N ASP A 483 -37.39 -2.67 26.86
CA ASP A 483 -37.84 -3.77 25.99
C ASP A 483 -38.93 -3.30 25.00
N PHE A 484 -39.88 -2.48 25.45
CA PHE A 484 -40.87 -1.86 24.55
C PHE A 484 -40.21 -0.96 23.49
N ILE A 485 -39.22 -0.15 23.87
CA ILE A 485 -38.46 0.70 22.92
C ILE A 485 -37.71 -0.19 21.92
N MET A 486 -37.02 -1.22 22.39
CA MET A 486 -36.25 -2.14 21.56
C MET A 486 -37.12 -2.91 20.58
N LYS A 487 -38.34 -3.29 20.96
CA LYS A 487 -39.31 -3.91 20.06
C LYS A 487 -39.92 -2.94 19.07
N ALA A 488 -40.10 -1.69 19.46
CA ALA A 488 -40.69 -0.65 18.63
C ALA A 488 -39.77 -0.22 17.48
N VAL A 489 -38.46 -0.12 17.75
CA VAL A 489 -37.50 0.47 16.81
C VAL A 489 -36.61 -0.59 16.15
N ASP A 490 -36.23 -0.33 14.90
CA ASP A 490 -35.24 -1.11 14.19
C ASP A 490 -33.80 -0.68 14.58
N TYR A 491 -33.14 -1.53 15.37
CA TYR A 491 -31.74 -1.38 15.77
C TYR A 491 -30.76 -1.99 14.74
N GLY A 492 -31.26 -2.51 13.62
CA GLY A 492 -30.49 -3.12 12.54
C GLY A 492 -29.35 -2.25 12.04
N ARG A 493 -29.47 -0.92 12.11
CA ARG A 493 -28.39 0.03 11.77
C ARG A 493 -27.19 -0.02 12.73
N LEU A 494 -27.43 -0.23 14.04
CA LEU A 494 -26.34 -0.28 15.03
C LEU A 494 -25.50 -1.55 14.88
N ILE A 495 -26.13 -2.58 14.33
CA ILE A 495 -25.54 -3.89 14.13
C ILE A 495 -25.24 -4.16 12.65
N HIS A 496 -25.44 -3.18 11.75
CA HIS A 496 -25.37 -3.40 10.31
C HIS A 496 -24.00 -3.96 9.92
N ASP A 497 -22.95 -3.32 10.42
CA ASP A 497 -21.55 -3.73 10.32
C ASP A 497 -21.34 -5.18 10.76
N ILE A 498 -21.92 -5.60 11.89
CA ILE A 498 -21.82 -6.97 12.39
C ILE A 498 -22.64 -7.94 11.52
N SER A 499 -23.86 -7.56 11.14
CA SER A 499 -24.80 -8.41 10.39
C SER A 499 -24.35 -8.70 8.96
N THR A 500 -23.63 -7.76 8.35
CA THR A 500 -23.04 -7.88 7.01
C THR A 500 -21.65 -8.50 7.03
N SER A 501 -21.08 -8.67 8.23
CA SER A 501 -19.79 -9.32 8.42
C SER A 501 -19.90 -10.84 8.39
N LYS A 502 -18.78 -11.50 8.05
CA LYS A 502 -18.61 -12.95 8.20
C LYS A 502 -17.78 -13.27 9.42
N SER A 503 -18.10 -14.38 10.10
CA SER A 503 -17.40 -14.80 11.32
C SER A 503 -15.93 -15.17 11.11
N VAL A 504 -15.53 -15.45 9.87
CA VAL A 504 -14.13 -15.64 9.45
C VAL A 504 -13.91 -14.94 8.12
N GLU A 505 -12.91 -14.08 8.07
CA GLU A 505 -12.36 -13.51 6.84
C GLU A 505 -10.92 -13.96 6.66
N ASN A 506 -10.47 -14.09 5.40
CA ASN A 506 -9.15 -14.60 5.09
C ASN A 506 -8.46 -13.75 4.02
N TRP A 507 -7.17 -13.50 4.22
CA TRP A 507 -6.28 -12.88 3.25
C TRP A 507 -5.05 -13.75 3.06
N GLU A 508 -4.52 -13.74 1.84
CA GLU A 508 -3.22 -14.29 1.51
C GLU A 508 -2.22 -13.13 1.42
N VAL A 509 -1.07 -13.31 2.07
CA VAL A 509 0.03 -12.35 2.07
C VAL A 509 1.31 -13.08 1.69
N ILE A 510 1.96 -12.66 0.61
CA ILE A 510 3.20 -13.28 0.13
C ILE A 510 4.36 -12.34 0.42
N ALA A 511 5.32 -12.79 1.22
CA ALA A 511 6.56 -12.08 1.49
C ALA A 511 7.64 -12.43 0.45
N LEU A 512 8.31 -11.40 -0.06
CA LEU A 512 9.34 -11.45 -1.10
C LEU A 512 10.62 -10.73 -0.62
N PRO A 513 11.80 -11.05 -1.18
CA PRO A 513 13.04 -10.35 -0.85
C PRO A 513 13.01 -8.90 -1.36
N VAL A 514 13.71 -8.01 -0.66
CA VAL A 514 13.91 -6.62 -1.09
C VAL A 514 15.03 -6.58 -2.12
N GLU A 515 14.74 -6.23 -3.36
CA GLU A 515 15.77 -6.16 -4.40
C GLU A 515 16.51 -4.82 -4.37
N VAL A 516 17.85 -4.88 -4.35
CA VAL A 516 18.78 -3.77 -4.56
C VAL A 516 19.33 -3.88 -5.99
N ASN A 517 19.37 -2.77 -6.73
CA ASN A 517 20.00 -2.68 -8.04
C ASN A 517 21.08 -1.59 -8.02
N LEU A 518 22.28 -1.91 -8.48
CA LEU A 518 23.42 -1.00 -8.54
C LEU A 518 23.57 -0.47 -9.98
N GLU A 519 23.36 0.83 -10.14
CA GLU A 519 23.44 1.49 -11.45
C GLU A 519 24.60 2.49 -11.53
N PRO A 520 25.39 2.50 -12.62
CA PRO A 520 25.36 1.54 -13.72
C PRO A 520 25.97 0.17 -13.34
N GLY A 521 25.38 -0.93 -13.82
CA GLY A 521 25.91 -2.28 -13.56
C GLY A 521 27.21 -2.61 -14.32
N SER A 522 27.51 -1.88 -15.40
CA SER A 522 28.78 -1.99 -16.14
C SER A 522 29.16 -0.64 -16.72
N SER A 523 30.44 -0.28 -16.69
CA SER A 523 30.93 0.99 -17.27
C SER A 523 32.38 0.89 -17.74
N VAL A 524 32.80 1.87 -18.54
CA VAL A 524 34.18 2.06 -19.01
C VAL A 524 34.60 3.48 -18.63
N ILE A 525 35.77 3.64 -18.03
CA ILE A 525 36.36 4.94 -17.69
C ILE A 525 37.86 4.96 -18.05
N SER A 526 38.48 6.12 -18.15
CA SER A 526 39.94 6.20 -18.23
C SER A 526 40.61 6.39 -16.87
N VAL A 527 41.94 6.36 -16.87
CA VAL A 527 42.76 6.76 -15.72
C VAL A 527 42.33 8.12 -15.16
N LEU A 528 42.33 8.25 -13.83
CA LEU A 528 41.99 9.48 -13.09
C LEU A 528 40.55 10.00 -13.29
N GLU A 529 39.67 9.25 -13.93
CA GLU A 529 38.26 9.59 -14.04
C GLU A 529 37.44 9.00 -12.88
N GLN A 530 36.27 9.60 -12.67
CA GLN A 530 35.28 9.12 -11.71
C GLN A 530 33.96 8.77 -12.37
N ILE A 531 33.22 7.86 -11.74
CA ILE A 531 31.84 7.55 -12.10
C ILE A 531 30.97 7.40 -10.86
N LYS A 532 29.73 7.88 -10.96
CA LYS A 532 28.72 7.74 -9.91
C LYS A 532 28.05 6.38 -10.01
N LEU A 533 27.87 5.73 -8.86
CA LEU A 533 27.13 4.50 -8.66
C LEU A 533 25.99 4.76 -7.67
N THR A 534 24.80 4.22 -7.95
CA THR A 534 23.57 4.44 -7.16
C THR A 534 22.92 3.09 -6.83
N ALA A 535 22.73 2.79 -5.54
CA ALA A 535 21.98 1.64 -5.06
C ALA A 535 20.48 1.98 -4.98
N ASN A 536 19.70 1.45 -5.91
CA ASN A 536 18.26 1.64 -5.95
C ASN A 536 17.54 0.45 -5.30
N LEU A 537 16.67 0.73 -4.33
CA LEU A 537 15.73 -0.26 -3.82
C LEU A 537 14.52 -0.31 -4.75
N LYS A 538 14.09 -1.50 -5.15
CA LYS A 538 12.85 -1.67 -5.93
C LYS A 538 11.58 -1.42 -5.11
N THR A 539 11.71 -1.37 -3.78
CA THR A 539 10.64 -1.10 -2.82
C THR A 539 10.82 0.28 -2.17
N THR A 540 9.72 0.95 -1.82
CA THR A 540 9.75 2.20 -1.05
C THR A 540 9.85 1.89 0.43
N VAL A 541 10.87 2.45 1.09
CA VAL A 541 11.06 2.37 2.55
C VAL A 541 10.32 3.53 3.21
N ALA A 542 9.73 3.32 4.39
CA ALA A 542 9.01 4.38 5.10
C ALA A 542 9.96 5.48 5.56
N ASP A 543 9.50 6.73 5.63
CA ASP A 543 10.34 7.92 5.91
C ASP A 543 11.10 7.85 7.26
N ALA A 544 10.65 7.01 8.20
CA ALA A 544 11.28 6.85 9.51
C ALA A 544 12.40 5.78 9.55
N GLU A 545 12.54 4.97 8.50
CA GLU A 545 13.48 3.86 8.45
C GLU A 545 14.78 4.26 7.72
N VAL A 546 15.93 4.06 8.36
CA VAL A 546 17.25 4.40 7.80
C VAL A 546 17.91 3.15 7.23
N VAL A 547 18.17 3.14 5.93
CA VAL A 547 18.92 2.07 5.25
C VAL A 547 20.42 2.36 5.33
N ALA A 548 21.19 1.36 5.76
CA ALA A 548 22.65 1.38 5.74
C ALA A 548 23.17 0.59 4.53
N TYR A 549 24.18 1.11 3.85
CA TYR A 549 24.81 0.51 2.68
C TYR A 549 26.27 0.20 3.00
N GLU A 550 26.64 -1.08 2.97
CA GLU A 550 28.05 -1.49 2.96
C GLU A 550 28.55 -1.49 1.53
N TRP A 551 29.48 -0.59 1.24
CA TRP A 551 30.12 -0.41 -0.05
C TRP A 551 31.49 -1.07 -0.05
N LYS A 552 31.83 -1.77 -1.13
CA LYS A 552 33.13 -2.42 -1.29
C LYS A 552 33.59 -2.39 -2.74
N THR A 553 34.88 -2.20 -2.97
CA THR A 553 35.52 -2.37 -4.29
C THR A 553 36.71 -3.32 -4.20
N THR A 554 37.11 -3.95 -5.31
CA THR A 554 38.34 -4.76 -5.33
C THR A 554 39.61 -3.96 -5.02
N GLY A 555 39.57 -2.63 -5.22
CA GLY A 555 40.62 -1.68 -4.90
C GLY A 555 41.85 -1.80 -5.79
N LYS A 556 41.68 -2.29 -7.02
CA LYS A 556 42.80 -2.63 -7.90
C LYS A 556 43.29 -1.42 -8.69
N TYR A 557 42.37 -0.55 -9.11
CA TYR A 557 42.66 0.60 -9.97
C TYR A 557 42.08 1.92 -9.47
N GLY A 558 41.48 1.91 -8.27
CA GLY A 558 40.78 3.04 -7.69
C GLY A 558 40.18 2.74 -6.32
N TYR A 559 39.43 3.70 -5.80
CA TYR A 559 38.73 3.63 -4.52
C TYR A 559 37.33 4.24 -4.60
N LEU A 560 36.50 3.97 -3.58
CA LEU A 560 35.16 4.54 -3.43
C LEU A 560 35.18 5.74 -2.49
N TRP A 561 34.28 6.69 -2.71
CA TRP A 561 33.99 7.76 -1.76
C TRP A 561 32.52 8.22 -1.82
N ASP A 562 32.05 8.88 -0.77
CA ASP A 562 30.69 9.45 -0.70
C ASP A 562 30.68 10.93 -0.26
N ASP A 563 29.52 11.57 -0.39
CA ASP A 563 29.33 12.99 -0.04
C ASP A 563 29.36 13.26 1.49
N ARG A 564 29.53 12.21 2.32
CA ARG A 564 29.75 12.32 3.77
C ARG A 564 31.23 12.22 4.16
N GLY A 565 32.12 12.11 3.19
CA GLY A 565 33.56 12.07 3.40
C GLY A 565 34.10 10.68 3.74
N HIS A 566 33.29 9.62 3.63
CA HIS A 566 33.84 8.27 3.68
C HIS A 566 34.65 8.02 2.41
N LYS A 567 35.82 7.39 2.55
CA LYS A 567 36.73 7.09 1.45
C LYS A 567 37.53 5.83 1.73
N GLY A 568 37.63 4.94 0.74
CA GLY A 568 38.45 3.73 0.82
C GLY A 568 37.92 2.60 -0.05
N ASN A 569 38.40 1.39 0.21
CA ASN A 569 37.99 0.19 -0.53
C ASN A 569 36.76 -0.49 0.07
N GLU A 570 36.42 -0.14 1.32
CA GLU A 570 35.27 -0.66 2.04
C GLU A 570 34.82 0.36 3.10
N PHE A 571 33.52 0.68 3.15
CA PHE A 571 32.92 1.50 4.21
C PHE A 571 31.40 1.30 4.27
N THR A 572 30.80 1.68 5.40
CA THR A 572 29.34 1.71 5.57
C THR A 572 28.85 3.15 5.54
N SER A 573 27.78 3.42 4.79
CA SER A 573 27.16 4.74 4.68
C SER A 573 25.64 4.64 4.68
N SER A 574 24.94 5.68 5.12
CA SER A 574 23.48 5.77 4.93
C SER A 574 23.10 6.48 3.62
N ILE A 575 24.06 6.71 2.73
CA ILE A 575 23.84 7.30 1.40
C ILE A 575 23.86 6.16 0.38
N LYS A 576 22.84 6.16 -0.49
CA LYS A 576 22.70 5.22 -1.60
C LYS A 576 23.60 5.50 -2.80
N ASP A 577 24.28 6.64 -2.80
CA ASP A 577 25.11 7.15 -3.87
C ASP A 577 26.58 7.11 -3.42
N VAL A 578 27.44 6.53 -4.26
CA VAL A 578 28.90 6.58 -4.11
C VAL A 578 29.55 6.91 -5.44
N TYR A 579 30.80 7.34 -5.39
CA TYR A 579 31.62 7.58 -6.56
C TYR A 579 32.82 6.65 -6.53
N TYR A 580 33.07 5.98 -7.65
CA TYR A 580 34.35 5.33 -7.90
C TYR A 580 35.28 6.32 -8.60
N LEU A 581 36.52 6.43 -8.13
CA LEU A 581 37.57 7.22 -8.76
C LEU A 581 38.78 6.33 -9.03
N SER A 582 39.21 6.29 -10.29
CA SER A 582 40.46 5.60 -10.63
C SER A 582 41.67 6.43 -10.15
N ASP A 583 42.62 5.77 -9.50
CA ASP A 583 43.92 6.34 -9.12
C ASP A 583 45.10 5.66 -9.85
N ALA A 584 44.80 4.74 -10.77
CA ALA A 584 45.77 4.10 -11.64
C ALA A 584 46.37 5.08 -12.66
N MET A 585 47.66 4.90 -12.97
CA MET A 585 48.32 5.53 -14.10
C MET A 585 48.23 4.64 -15.34
N ALA A 586 48.42 5.21 -16.53
CA ALA A 586 48.37 4.43 -17.78
C ALA A 586 49.39 3.27 -17.79
N SER A 587 50.53 3.44 -17.10
CA SER A 587 51.55 2.40 -16.91
C SER A 587 51.11 1.22 -16.04
N ASP A 588 50.09 1.41 -15.20
CA ASP A 588 49.59 0.40 -14.26
C ASP A 588 48.54 -0.51 -14.91
N LEU A 589 48.09 -0.13 -16.12
CA LEU A 589 47.06 -0.80 -16.88
C LEU A 589 47.67 -1.64 -18.00
N SER A 590 47.04 -2.78 -18.27
CA SER A 590 47.30 -3.53 -19.50
C SER A 590 46.60 -2.86 -20.70
N ALA A 591 47.07 -3.15 -21.91
CA ALA A 591 46.39 -2.74 -23.14
C ALA A 591 44.99 -3.41 -23.31
N GLY A 592 44.70 -4.45 -22.53
CA GLY A 592 43.44 -5.19 -22.55
C GLY A 592 42.37 -4.58 -21.63
N ASP A 593 41.50 -5.44 -21.10
CA ASP A 593 40.49 -5.04 -20.10
C ASP A 593 41.08 -5.05 -18.69
N ASN A 594 40.83 -3.98 -17.94
CA ASN A 594 41.28 -3.83 -16.56
C ASN A 594 40.04 -3.66 -15.68
N TRP A 595 39.46 -4.79 -15.28
CA TRP A 595 38.20 -4.83 -14.53
C TRP A 595 38.40 -4.54 -13.04
N GLU A 596 37.62 -3.60 -12.53
CA GLU A 596 37.34 -3.33 -11.13
C GLU A 596 35.91 -3.80 -10.81
N TYR A 597 35.69 -4.42 -9.65
CA TYR A 597 34.37 -4.84 -9.20
C TYR A 597 33.94 -4.09 -7.95
N ILE A 598 32.70 -3.62 -7.96
CA ILE A 598 32.06 -2.89 -6.87
C ILE A 598 30.89 -3.72 -6.36
N TYR A 599 30.73 -3.78 -5.04
CA TYR A 599 29.71 -4.53 -4.35
C TYR A 599 28.95 -3.60 -3.41
N VAL A 600 27.64 -3.80 -3.31
CA VAL A 600 26.80 -3.16 -2.31
C VAL A 600 26.01 -4.21 -1.54
N LYS A 601 25.90 -4.02 -0.23
CA LYS A 601 24.92 -4.70 0.60
C LYS A 601 24.08 -3.63 1.31
N ALA A 602 22.76 -3.75 1.23
CA ALA A 602 21.84 -2.86 1.94
C ALA A 602 21.31 -3.55 3.19
N TYR A 603 21.23 -2.81 4.29
CA TYR A 603 20.78 -3.25 5.60
C TYR A 603 19.68 -2.32 6.14
N LEU A 604 18.69 -2.90 6.81
CA LEU A 604 17.73 -2.16 7.63
C LEU A 604 17.91 -2.60 9.09
N GLY A 605 18.41 -1.70 9.94
CA GLY A 605 18.97 -2.09 11.23
C GLY A 605 20.11 -3.10 11.03
N ASP A 606 20.01 -4.28 11.65
CA ASP A 606 20.98 -5.36 11.52
C ASP A 606 20.63 -6.39 10.42
N LYS A 607 19.48 -6.23 9.73
CA LYS A 607 18.99 -7.20 8.75
C LYS A 607 19.50 -6.87 7.35
N LEU A 608 20.17 -7.82 6.69
CA LEU A 608 20.52 -7.72 5.27
C LEU A 608 19.24 -7.77 4.43
N ILE A 609 18.98 -6.71 3.66
CA ILE A 609 17.78 -6.61 2.82
C ILE A 609 18.06 -6.91 1.35
N GLY A 610 19.27 -6.68 0.85
CA GLY A 610 19.64 -7.05 -0.52
C GLY A 610 21.12 -6.79 -0.85
N THR A 611 21.59 -7.36 -1.96
CA THR A 611 22.97 -7.21 -2.44
C THR A 611 23.00 -7.04 -3.96
N ASP A 612 23.99 -6.32 -4.47
CA ASP A 612 24.26 -6.26 -5.91
C ASP A 612 25.74 -5.93 -6.20
N SER A 613 26.14 -6.03 -7.47
CA SER A 613 27.49 -5.71 -7.92
C SER A 613 27.54 -5.03 -9.29
N ALA A 614 28.54 -4.18 -9.49
CA ALA A 614 28.85 -3.52 -10.75
C ALA A 614 30.30 -3.78 -11.16
N ARG A 615 30.61 -3.63 -12.45
CA ARG A 615 31.97 -3.73 -12.98
C ARG A 615 32.38 -2.49 -13.76
N ILE A 616 33.63 -2.05 -13.59
CA ILE A 616 34.21 -0.91 -14.28
C ILE A 616 35.46 -1.36 -15.04
N ASN A 617 35.56 -1.06 -16.33
CA ASN A 617 36.76 -1.29 -17.13
C ASN A 617 37.59 0.00 -17.17
N VAL A 618 38.79 -0.01 -16.59
CA VAL A 618 39.68 1.14 -16.62
C VAL A 618 40.61 1.06 -17.85
N LYS A 619 40.58 2.07 -18.72
CA LYS A 619 41.36 2.12 -19.97
C LYS A 619 42.48 3.14 -19.89
N GLN A 620 43.56 2.88 -20.64
CA GLN A 620 44.71 3.80 -20.76
C GLN A 620 44.35 5.10 -21.50
N SER A 621 43.42 5.05 -22.45
CA SER A 621 43.00 6.16 -23.32
C SER A 621 41.46 6.21 -23.38
N LEU A 622 40.91 7.41 -23.64
CA LEU A 622 39.49 7.60 -23.95
C LEU A 622 39.18 7.50 -25.44
N TYR A 623 40.21 7.63 -26.28
CA TYR A 623 40.07 7.66 -27.73
C TYR A 623 40.90 6.57 -28.39
N GLU A 624 40.36 6.06 -29.49
CA GLU A 624 41.10 5.23 -30.43
C GLU A 624 41.27 5.96 -31.77
N MET A 625 42.42 5.74 -32.43
CA MET A 625 42.67 6.28 -33.76
C MET A 625 42.19 5.28 -34.82
N LYS A 626 41.39 5.77 -35.77
CA LYS A 626 40.87 5.03 -36.92
C LYS A 626 41.30 5.68 -38.22
N PRO A 627 41.32 4.95 -39.35
CA PRO A 627 41.29 3.50 -39.40
C PRO A 627 42.55 2.89 -38.82
N ASP A 628 42.40 1.79 -38.08
CA ASP A 628 43.53 1.04 -37.55
C ASP A 628 44.10 0.09 -38.61
N ASN A 629 45.41 -0.14 -38.58
CA ASN A 629 46.14 -1.09 -39.43
C ASN A 629 45.97 -0.87 -40.96
N VAL A 630 45.78 0.36 -41.42
CA VAL A 630 45.66 0.65 -42.86
C VAL A 630 47.03 0.53 -43.55
N THR A 631 47.06 0.02 -44.79
CA THR A 631 48.29 -0.12 -45.60
C THR A 631 48.28 0.86 -46.76
N LEU A 632 49.38 1.59 -46.97
CA LEU A 632 49.59 2.57 -48.04
C LEU A 632 50.80 2.20 -48.90
N THR A 633 50.88 2.78 -50.09
CA THR A 633 52.06 2.73 -50.97
C THR A 633 52.46 4.13 -51.44
N GLY A 634 53.76 4.41 -51.50
CA GLY A 634 54.27 5.67 -52.08
C GLY A 634 54.35 5.65 -53.60
N ARG A 635 54.14 4.49 -54.22
CA ARG A 635 54.23 4.31 -55.68
C ARG A 635 53.00 4.90 -56.36
N LYS A 636 53.20 5.86 -57.25
CA LYS A 636 52.10 6.44 -58.05
C LYS A 636 51.79 5.59 -59.28
N ARG A 637 50.55 5.10 -59.41
CA ARG A 637 50.02 4.53 -60.66
C ARG A 637 49.33 5.63 -61.47
N GLY A 638 49.50 5.61 -62.81
CA GLY A 638 49.19 6.70 -63.74
C GLY A 638 47.89 7.51 -63.53
N SER A 639 47.95 8.79 -63.95
CA SER A 639 47.11 9.95 -63.59
C SER A 639 45.61 9.92 -63.90
N ASN A 640 44.98 8.78 -64.19
CA ASN A 640 43.67 8.79 -64.87
C ASN A 640 42.45 8.44 -64.03
N ASN A 641 42.55 8.06 -62.75
CA ASN A 641 41.36 7.81 -61.93
C ASN A 641 41.54 8.38 -60.52
N ASN A 642 40.47 8.98 -59.96
CA ASN A 642 40.36 9.56 -58.61
C ASN A 642 40.56 8.52 -57.46
N VAL A 643 41.65 7.76 -57.48
CA VAL A 643 41.94 6.71 -56.51
C VAL A 643 43.13 7.13 -55.66
N ASN A 644 42.84 7.39 -54.40
CA ASN A 644 43.81 7.78 -53.38
C ASN A 644 44.61 6.53 -52.97
N GLN A 645 45.82 6.33 -53.50
CA GLN A 645 46.65 5.15 -53.23
C GLN A 645 47.66 5.37 -52.10
N ASN A 646 48.01 6.63 -51.86
CA ASN A 646 49.07 7.03 -50.96
C ASN A 646 48.56 7.80 -49.74
N GLU A 647 47.25 8.04 -49.60
CA GLU A 647 46.72 8.85 -48.51
C GLU A 647 45.56 8.18 -47.77
N VAL A 648 45.48 8.46 -46.46
CA VAL A 648 44.40 8.02 -45.58
C VAL A 648 44.02 9.13 -44.60
N ARG A 649 42.72 9.26 -44.31
CA ARG A 649 42.23 10.13 -43.26
C ARG A 649 42.22 9.36 -41.94
N LEU A 650 42.99 9.82 -40.97
CA LEU A 650 42.99 9.33 -39.61
C LEU A 650 42.02 10.18 -38.77
N HIS A 651 41.28 9.58 -37.85
CA HIS A 651 40.41 10.29 -36.92
C HIS A 651 40.30 9.60 -35.56
N LEU A 652 39.90 10.38 -34.55
CA LEU A 652 39.73 9.92 -33.17
C LEU A 652 38.26 9.63 -32.89
N GLU A 653 38.00 8.43 -32.37
CA GLU A 653 36.69 8.01 -31.89
C GLU A 653 36.75 7.74 -30.38
N ALA A 654 35.74 8.18 -29.65
CA ALA A 654 35.63 7.85 -28.22
C ALA A 654 35.36 6.36 -28.06
N ILE A 655 36.05 5.71 -27.12
CA ILE A 655 35.89 4.27 -26.84
C ILE A 655 34.48 3.97 -26.29
N ASP A 656 33.93 4.88 -25.49
CA ASP A 656 32.50 4.85 -25.13
C ASP A 656 31.70 5.74 -26.10
N PRO A 657 30.83 5.17 -26.95
CA PRO A 657 30.01 5.93 -27.87
C PRO A 657 28.98 6.84 -27.18
N ASN A 658 28.73 6.66 -25.87
CA ASN A 658 27.86 7.53 -25.07
C ASN A 658 28.62 8.63 -24.33
N SER A 659 29.94 8.69 -24.46
CA SER A 659 30.74 9.76 -23.85
C SER A 659 30.39 11.10 -24.47
N SER A 660 30.20 12.12 -23.64
CA SER A 660 30.06 13.51 -24.08
C SER A 660 31.37 14.12 -24.58
N ALA A 661 32.48 13.37 -24.53
CA ALA A 661 33.80 13.79 -24.97
C ALA A 661 33.98 13.72 -26.49
N ALA A 662 33.04 14.26 -27.27
CA ALA A 662 33.26 14.42 -28.71
C ALA A 662 34.23 15.59 -28.96
N ILE A 663 35.32 15.33 -29.69
CA ILE A 663 36.25 16.38 -30.15
C ILE A 663 35.59 17.10 -31.32
N ALA A 664 34.76 18.08 -30.99
CA ALA A 664 34.02 18.90 -31.93
C ALA A 664 33.70 20.26 -31.30
N PRO A 665 33.39 21.30 -32.09
CA PRO A 665 33.00 22.59 -31.56
C PRO A 665 31.76 22.44 -30.67
N ASN A 666 31.88 22.79 -29.39
CA ASN A 666 30.78 22.75 -28.43
C ASN A 666 30.77 24.01 -27.54
N SER A 667 29.77 24.12 -26.66
CA SER A 667 29.58 25.30 -25.80
C SER A 667 30.44 25.29 -24.53
N GLU A 668 30.98 24.15 -24.12
CA GLU A 668 31.58 23.95 -22.80
C GLU A 668 33.11 23.91 -22.83
N ARG A 669 33.70 23.33 -23.88
CA ARG A 669 35.13 23.08 -24.00
C ARG A 669 35.65 23.42 -25.39
N GLU A 670 36.93 23.76 -25.42
CA GLU A 670 37.74 23.84 -26.64
C GLU A 670 38.77 22.71 -26.63
N TYR A 671 38.98 22.09 -27.78
CA TYR A 671 39.94 21.02 -27.97
C TYR A 671 41.07 21.44 -28.90
N LYS A 672 42.28 21.01 -28.57
CA LYS A 672 43.47 21.15 -29.41
C LYS A 672 44.10 19.77 -29.53
N VAL A 673 44.24 19.25 -30.75
CA VAL A 673 44.89 17.97 -31.01
C VAL A 673 46.21 18.22 -31.71
N VAL A 674 47.30 17.79 -31.09
CA VAL A 674 48.65 17.82 -31.67
C VAL A 674 48.95 16.43 -32.24
N TRP A 675 48.98 16.34 -33.56
CA TRP A 675 49.29 15.14 -34.31
C TRP A 675 50.78 15.11 -34.64
N THR A 676 51.43 13.96 -34.42
CA THR A 676 52.86 13.78 -34.65
C THR A 676 53.18 12.44 -35.30
N THR A 677 54.17 12.43 -36.18
CA THR A 677 54.75 11.27 -36.85
C THR A 677 56.27 11.46 -36.92
N ALA A 678 57.06 10.38 -37.01
CA ALA A 678 58.50 10.50 -37.24
C ALA A 678 58.78 11.02 -38.66
N GLY A 679 57.87 10.73 -39.60
CA GLY A 679 57.92 11.17 -40.99
C GLY A 679 58.99 10.45 -41.80
N GLU A 680 59.29 9.20 -41.45
CA GLU A 680 60.28 8.39 -42.14
C GLU A 680 59.76 7.94 -43.52
N HIS A 681 58.44 7.72 -43.62
CA HIS A 681 57.81 7.19 -44.84
C HIS A 681 56.75 8.10 -45.46
N GLY A 682 56.45 9.24 -44.84
CA GLY A 682 55.36 10.12 -45.23
C GLY A 682 55.21 11.31 -44.30
N GLY A 683 54.05 11.96 -44.34
CA GLY A 683 53.76 13.05 -43.43
C GLY A 683 52.28 13.38 -43.32
N LEU A 684 51.96 14.20 -42.32
CA LEU A 684 50.60 14.66 -42.03
C LEU A 684 50.26 15.86 -42.91
N TYR A 685 49.02 15.96 -43.39
CA TYR A 685 48.52 17.16 -44.06
C TYR A 685 47.11 17.51 -43.60
N GLY A 686 46.81 18.81 -43.57
CA GLY A 686 45.54 19.38 -43.12
C GLY A 686 44.83 20.12 -44.24
N ARG A 687 43.61 20.63 -43.97
CA ARG A 687 42.77 21.31 -44.96
C ARG A 687 43.44 22.54 -45.61
N GLU A 688 44.35 23.20 -44.89
CA GLU A 688 45.07 24.40 -45.34
C GLU A 688 46.54 24.14 -45.70
N ASN A 689 47.06 22.94 -45.43
CA ASN A 689 48.47 22.60 -45.67
C ASN A 689 48.62 21.81 -46.96
N THR A 690 49.40 22.35 -47.90
CA THR A 690 49.66 21.74 -49.21
C THR A 690 50.92 20.86 -49.24
N THR A 691 51.61 20.70 -48.10
CA THR A 691 52.84 19.88 -47.98
C THR A 691 52.81 19.01 -46.72
N PRO A 692 53.22 17.73 -46.80
CA PRO A 692 53.31 16.84 -45.64
C PRO A 692 54.26 17.39 -44.56
N ALA A 693 53.85 17.28 -43.29
CA ALA A 693 54.60 17.73 -42.12
C ALA A 693 54.67 16.64 -41.03
N THR A 694 55.69 16.67 -40.19
CA THR A 694 55.87 15.72 -39.08
C THR A 694 55.02 16.05 -37.85
N THR A 695 54.51 17.28 -37.76
CA THR A 695 53.66 17.74 -36.66
C THR A 695 52.61 18.69 -37.20
N LEU A 696 51.34 18.46 -36.87
CA LEU A 696 50.22 19.35 -37.18
C LEU A 696 49.29 19.50 -35.99
N THR A 697 48.72 20.69 -35.83
CA THR A 697 47.73 20.96 -34.78
C THR A 697 46.37 21.23 -35.40
N THR A 698 45.35 20.56 -34.90
CA THR A 698 43.95 20.81 -35.25
C THR A 698 43.20 21.35 -34.02
N TYR A 699 42.19 22.20 -34.26
CA TYR A 699 41.35 22.77 -33.19
C TYR A 699 39.91 22.36 -33.41
N ASP A 700 39.30 21.78 -32.38
CA ASP A 700 37.93 21.22 -32.42
C ASP A 700 37.68 20.26 -33.61
N GLU A 701 38.73 19.66 -34.15
CA GLU A 701 38.70 18.71 -35.25
C GLU A 701 39.40 17.42 -34.82
N ASN A 702 38.70 16.31 -34.96
CA ASN A 702 39.15 14.99 -34.53
C ASN A 702 39.91 14.21 -35.63
N SER A 703 40.25 14.82 -36.76
CA SER A 703 40.83 14.10 -37.90
C SER A 703 42.00 14.82 -38.56
N ILE A 704 42.92 14.05 -39.13
CA ILE A 704 44.06 14.53 -39.93
C ILE A 704 44.27 13.59 -41.12
N TRP A 705 44.91 14.04 -42.19
CA TRP A 705 45.34 13.13 -43.25
C TRP A 705 46.81 12.76 -43.11
N TYR A 706 47.15 11.55 -43.53
CA TYR A 706 48.51 11.08 -43.68
C TYR A 706 48.75 10.70 -45.16
N GLU A 707 49.84 11.18 -45.74
CA GLU A 707 50.31 10.83 -47.08
C GLU A 707 51.63 10.06 -47.00
N CYS A 708 51.68 8.87 -47.60
CA CYS A 708 52.89 8.12 -47.86
C CYS A 708 53.63 8.73 -49.07
N THR A 709 54.87 9.15 -48.86
CA THR A 709 55.74 9.71 -49.90
C THR A 709 56.93 8.81 -50.24
N ASP A 710 57.16 7.76 -49.44
CA ASP A 710 58.24 6.80 -49.65
C ASP A 710 57.79 5.68 -50.60
N ASP A 711 58.39 5.64 -51.78
CA ASP A 711 58.21 4.60 -52.79
C ASP A 711 59.38 3.59 -52.87
N GLN A 712 60.42 3.78 -52.05
CA GLN A 712 61.65 3.00 -52.07
C GLN A 712 61.67 1.90 -51.01
N THR A 713 61.12 2.15 -49.82
CA THR A 713 61.12 1.15 -48.73
C THR A 713 60.09 0.07 -49.00
N LEU A 714 60.56 -1.19 -49.16
CA LEU A 714 59.70 -2.32 -49.54
C LEU A 714 58.53 -2.54 -48.58
N SER A 715 58.79 -2.51 -47.27
CA SER A 715 57.76 -2.60 -46.24
C SER A 715 58.20 -1.90 -44.96
N ALA A 716 57.31 -1.12 -44.34
CA ALA A 716 57.60 -0.44 -43.08
C ALA A 716 56.34 -0.15 -42.28
N THR A 717 56.51 0.51 -41.14
CA THR A 717 55.44 0.90 -40.23
C THR A 717 55.75 2.27 -39.68
N GLU A 718 54.77 3.17 -39.72
CA GLU A 718 54.88 4.53 -39.19
C GLU A 718 53.85 4.71 -38.08
N ASN A 719 54.30 5.17 -36.91
CA ASN A 719 53.43 5.45 -35.77
C ASN A 719 52.96 6.90 -35.81
N ILE A 720 51.67 7.09 -35.53
CA ILE A 720 51.03 8.41 -35.45
C ILE A 720 50.50 8.59 -34.02
N THR A 721 50.86 9.71 -33.40
CA THR A 721 50.37 10.06 -32.05
C THR A 721 49.49 11.29 -32.13
N ALA A 722 48.37 11.27 -31.42
CA ALA A 722 47.49 12.40 -31.21
C ALA A 722 47.46 12.77 -29.72
N GLN A 723 48.10 13.89 -29.37
CA GLN A 723 48.02 14.46 -28.02
C GLN A 723 46.83 15.42 -27.97
N ILE A 724 45.81 15.03 -27.21
CA ILE A 724 44.54 15.73 -27.11
C ILE A 724 44.59 16.62 -25.88
N TYR A 725 44.44 17.91 -26.07
CA TYR A 725 44.36 18.90 -25.01
C TYR A 725 42.95 19.47 -24.94
N SER A 726 42.50 19.84 -23.75
CA SER A 726 41.24 20.54 -23.56
C SER A 726 41.37 21.69 -22.58
N ARG A 727 40.48 22.68 -22.71
CA ARG A 727 40.25 23.73 -21.71
C ARG A 727 38.77 24.10 -21.68
N ALA A 728 38.33 24.74 -20.60
CA ALA A 728 36.99 25.32 -20.56
C ALA A 728 36.86 26.47 -21.57
N LYS A 729 35.70 26.58 -22.21
CA LYS A 729 35.44 27.63 -23.20
C LYS A 729 35.25 28.97 -22.50
N ASN A 730 35.77 30.05 -23.10
CA ASN A 730 35.75 31.42 -22.54
C ASN A 730 36.54 31.57 -21.22
N THR A 731 37.52 30.72 -20.95
CA THR A 731 38.49 30.93 -19.86
C THR A 731 39.87 31.27 -20.42
N ASP A 732 40.66 32.01 -19.64
CA ASP A 732 42.07 32.29 -19.95
C ASP A 732 42.99 31.11 -19.56
N GLU A 733 42.42 29.94 -19.28
CA GLU A 733 43.18 28.76 -18.88
C GLU A 733 44.01 28.21 -20.04
N GLU A 734 45.18 27.67 -19.69
CA GLU A 734 46.02 26.95 -20.64
C GLU A 734 45.39 25.61 -21.03
N PHE A 735 45.66 25.17 -22.27
CA PHE A 735 45.28 23.84 -22.73
C PHE A 735 46.00 22.76 -21.92
N MET A 736 45.25 21.96 -21.18
CA MET A 736 45.79 20.85 -20.39
C MET A 736 45.71 19.55 -21.19
N LEU A 737 46.75 18.71 -21.08
CA LEU A 737 46.76 17.39 -21.73
C LEU A 737 45.59 16.56 -21.17
N PHE A 738 44.65 16.23 -22.03
CA PHE A 738 43.42 15.52 -21.72
C PHE A 738 43.56 14.02 -22.03
N ASN A 739 44.20 13.67 -23.15
CA ASN A 739 44.39 12.29 -23.53
C ASN A 739 45.52 12.12 -24.56
N VAL A 740 45.97 10.88 -24.79
CA VAL A 740 46.91 10.52 -25.85
C VAL A 740 46.41 9.27 -26.55
N ALA A 741 46.16 9.38 -27.85
CA ALA A 741 45.82 8.24 -28.70
C ALA A 741 46.96 7.95 -29.68
N THR A 742 47.22 6.68 -29.94
CA THR A 742 48.23 6.23 -30.91
C THR A 742 47.58 5.39 -31.98
N GLY A 743 47.96 5.61 -33.23
CA GLY A 743 47.60 4.79 -34.37
C GLY A 743 48.84 4.44 -35.19
N MET A 744 48.64 3.58 -36.18
CA MET A 744 49.73 3.02 -36.97
C MET A 744 49.28 2.86 -38.43
N VAL A 745 50.18 3.20 -39.34
CA VAL A 745 50.01 2.96 -40.78
C VAL A 745 51.11 2.03 -41.28
N TYR A 746 50.76 1.11 -42.16
CA TYR A 746 51.69 0.19 -42.80
C TYR A 746 52.08 0.70 -44.18
N ILE A 747 53.34 0.54 -44.54
CA ILE A 747 53.85 0.86 -45.87
C ILE A 747 54.16 -0.44 -46.57
N ASP A 748 53.64 -0.64 -47.78
CA ASP A 748 53.93 -1.80 -48.61
C ASP A 748 54.11 -1.36 -50.07
N ASN A 749 55.38 -1.27 -50.44
CA ASN A 749 55.84 -0.97 -51.79
C ASN A 749 56.35 -2.25 -52.45
N ASP A 750 55.72 -3.42 -52.28
CA ASP A 750 56.05 -4.60 -53.08
C ASP A 750 55.61 -4.40 -54.55
N PRO A 751 56.50 -4.55 -55.54
CA PRO A 751 56.10 -4.46 -56.96
C PRO A 751 55.09 -5.50 -57.41
N LYS A 752 54.90 -6.57 -56.64
CA LYS A 752 53.86 -7.57 -56.86
C LYS A 752 52.53 -7.19 -56.24
N LYS A 753 52.39 -6.02 -55.60
CA LYS A 753 51.12 -5.61 -54.99
C LYS A 753 50.65 -4.27 -55.56
N ILE A 754 49.35 -4.17 -55.75
CA ILE A 754 48.65 -2.93 -56.03
C ILE A 754 47.71 -2.67 -54.87
N ILE A 755 47.82 -1.50 -54.25
CA ILE A 755 47.01 -1.09 -53.11
C ILE A 755 46.15 0.10 -53.53
N LEU A 756 44.83 -0.02 -53.33
CA LEU A 756 43.85 1.00 -53.69
C LEU A 756 42.98 1.31 -52.47
N HIS A 757 42.69 2.58 -52.22
CA HIS A 757 41.66 3.00 -51.27
C HIS A 757 40.50 3.60 -52.04
N MET A 758 39.32 3.00 -51.89
CA MET A 758 38.14 3.41 -52.64
C MET A 758 36.96 3.65 -51.68
N PRO A 759 36.16 4.70 -51.92
CA PRO A 759 34.97 4.94 -51.11
C PRO A 759 33.96 3.81 -51.30
N VAL A 760 33.27 3.45 -50.21
CA VAL A 760 32.12 2.56 -50.29
C VAL A 760 30.98 3.33 -50.96
N THR A 761 30.44 2.75 -52.03
CA THR A 761 29.31 3.31 -52.78
C THR A 761 28.03 2.58 -52.43
N CYS A 762 26.90 3.27 -52.46
CA CYS A 762 25.58 2.69 -52.19
C CYS A 762 24.69 2.83 -53.42
N GLN A 763 24.05 1.73 -53.82
CA GLN A 763 23.10 1.74 -54.92
C GLN A 763 21.82 1.00 -54.55
N HIS A 764 20.71 1.57 -55.02
CA HIS A 764 19.37 1.02 -54.93
C HIS A 764 19.00 0.33 -56.24
N GLY A 765 18.35 -0.83 -56.17
CA GLY A 765 17.80 -1.52 -57.32
C GLY A 765 16.54 -2.31 -56.98
N ASP A 766 15.56 -2.22 -57.87
CA ASP A 766 14.29 -2.93 -57.78
C ASP A 766 14.20 -4.01 -58.86
N THR A 767 13.54 -5.11 -58.52
CA THR A 767 13.15 -6.12 -59.51
C THR A 767 11.78 -6.68 -59.18
N THR A 768 10.96 -6.94 -60.21
CA THR A 768 9.63 -7.51 -60.05
C THR A 768 9.64 -8.98 -60.44
N TYR A 769 9.04 -9.82 -59.59
CA TYR A 769 8.82 -11.24 -59.83
C TYR A 769 7.32 -11.54 -60.03
N ASN A 770 7.02 -12.65 -60.70
CA ASN A 770 5.65 -13.16 -60.88
C ASN A 770 4.67 -12.13 -61.49
N GLU A 771 4.98 -11.61 -62.69
CA GLU A 771 4.11 -10.68 -63.44
C GLU A 771 3.71 -9.42 -62.64
N GLY A 772 4.59 -8.91 -61.78
CA GLY A 772 4.35 -7.70 -61.00
C GLY A 772 3.59 -7.92 -59.68
N LYS A 773 3.33 -9.16 -59.28
CA LYS A 773 2.67 -9.48 -57.99
C LYS A 773 3.59 -9.37 -56.78
N SER A 774 4.90 -9.43 -56.98
CA SER A 774 5.90 -9.24 -55.92
C SER A 774 7.05 -8.40 -56.46
N MET A 775 7.55 -7.48 -55.65
CA MET A 775 8.75 -6.70 -55.90
C MET A 775 9.80 -7.04 -54.85
N THR A 776 11.05 -7.08 -55.26
CA THR A 776 12.20 -7.05 -54.35
C THR A 776 12.89 -5.71 -54.52
N CYS A 777 12.90 -4.93 -53.46
CA CYS A 777 13.66 -3.68 -53.34
C CYS A 777 14.94 -4.00 -52.57
N MET A 778 16.10 -3.66 -53.13
CA MET A 778 17.39 -3.94 -52.49
C MET A 778 18.32 -2.74 -52.57
N ILE A 779 18.95 -2.42 -51.45
CA ILE A 779 20.01 -1.43 -51.35
C ILE A 779 21.28 -2.16 -50.98
N THR A 780 22.34 -1.96 -51.75
CA THR A 780 23.65 -2.57 -51.49
C THR A 780 24.73 -1.50 -51.41
N SER A 781 25.50 -1.55 -50.33
CA SER A 781 26.77 -0.85 -50.19
C SER A 781 27.89 -1.76 -50.69
N PHE A 782 28.71 -1.27 -51.61
CA PHE A 782 29.77 -2.05 -52.24
C PHE A 782 30.94 -1.17 -52.70
N VAL A 783 32.05 -1.81 -53.00
CA VAL A 783 33.17 -1.22 -53.73
C VAL A 783 33.32 -1.91 -55.09
N SER A 784 33.63 -1.14 -56.13
CA SER A 784 33.92 -1.69 -57.46
C SER A 784 35.26 -1.20 -57.98
N PHE A 785 36.03 -2.11 -58.55
CA PHE A 785 37.37 -1.86 -59.06
C PHE A 785 37.68 -2.78 -60.25
N GLU A 786 38.61 -2.37 -61.11
CA GLU A 786 39.06 -3.17 -62.25
C GLU A 786 39.97 -4.32 -61.80
N GLY A 787 39.79 -5.50 -62.41
CA GLY A 787 40.69 -6.62 -62.21
C GLY A 787 41.99 -6.46 -62.99
N GLU A 788 43.05 -7.11 -62.52
CA GLU A 788 44.33 -7.16 -63.22
C GLU A 788 44.50 -8.52 -63.91
N GLU A 789 44.90 -8.52 -65.17
CA GLU A 789 45.17 -9.75 -65.95
C GLU A 789 46.25 -10.61 -65.28
N ASP A 790 47.23 -9.95 -64.66
CA ASP A 790 48.41 -10.57 -64.07
C ASP A 790 48.20 -10.95 -62.59
N ALA A 791 46.98 -10.76 -62.05
CA ALA A 791 46.69 -11.06 -60.66
C ALA A 791 46.84 -12.56 -60.34
N SER A 792 47.39 -12.83 -59.16
CA SER A 792 47.35 -14.11 -58.47
C SER A 792 46.23 -14.15 -57.43
N SER A 793 45.95 -13.03 -56.74
CA SER A 793 44.87 -12.94 -55.74
C SER A 793 44.40 -11.51 -55.47
N TYR A 794 43.27 -11.39 -54.79
CA TYR A 794 42.63 -10.14 -54.41
C TYR A 794 42.23 -10.20 -52.92
N SER A 795 42.38 -9.08 -52.22
CA SER A 795 41.87 -8.86 -50.88
C SER A 795 41.13 -7.53 -50.81
N VAL A 796 39.98 -7.48 -50.14
CA VAL A 796 39.20 -6.26 -49.92
C VAL A 796 38.86 -6.15 -48.45
N ARG A 797 39.41 -5.13 -47.78
CA ARG A 797 39.13 -4.82 -46.38
C ARG A 797 38.32 -3.54 -46.29
N PHE A 798 37.10 -3.62 -45.78
CA PHE A 798 36.28 -2.45 -45.46
C PHE A 798 36.69 -1.85 -44.13
N TYR A 799 36.82 -0.53 -44.06
CA TYR A 799 37.16 0.24 -42.86
C TYR A 799 36.39 1.57 -42.83
N ASP A 800 36.34 2.23 -41.67
CA ASP A 800 35.44 3.36 -41.38
C ASP A 800 33.97 3.05 -41.70
N VAL A 801 33.62 1.79 -41.51
CA VAL A 801 32.28 1.22 -41.65
C VAL A 801 31.87 0.64 -40.30
N ARG A 802 30.56 0.51 -40.05
CA ARG A 802 30.03 -0.02 -38.79
C ARG A 802 30.56 -1.42 -38.42
N TRP A 803 30.79 -2.28 -39.41
CA TRP A 803 31.21 -3.68 -39.23
C TRP A 803 32.36 -4.04 -40.18
N PRO A 804 33.61 -3.64 -39.88
CA PRO A 804 34.76 -3.90 -40.75
C PRO A 804 34.89 -5.37 -41.11
N ASN A 805 35.05 -5.69 -42.40
CA ASN A 805 35.14 -7.06 -42.90
C ASN A 805 36.22 -7.16 -43.98
N THR A 806 36.86 -8.32 -44.07
CA THR A 806 37.88 -8.61 -45.09
C THR A 806 37.46 -9.80 -45.95
N TYR A 807 37.53 -9.63 -47.26
CA TYR A 807 37.28 -10.67 -48.26
C TYR A 807 38.56 -11.01 -49.00
N PHE A 808 38.77 -12.28 -49.32
CA PHE A 808 39.94 -12.75 -50.07
C PHE A 808 39.54 -13.80 -51.12
N TRP A 809 40.15 -13.74 -52.30
CA TRP A 809 39.99 -14.78 -53.33
C TRP A 809 41.19 -14.83 -54.30
N TYR A 810 41.39 -15.99 -54.94
CA TYR A 810 42.40 -16.17 -55.98
C TYR A 810 41.89 -15.72 -57.35
N ALA A 811 42.79 -15.23 -58.21
CA ALA A 811 42.43 -14.89 -59.58
C ALA A 811 41.86 -16.10 -60.34
N GLY A 812 40.78 -15.89 -61.09
CA GLY A 812 40.05 -16.96 -61.79
C GLY A 812 39.07 -17.77 -60.91
N SER A 813 39.04 -17.55 -59.59
CA SER A 813 38.03 -18.15 -58.71
C SER A 813 36.77 -17.28 -58.58
N ARG A 814 35.68 -17.84 -58.03
CA ARG A 814 34.43 -17.11 -57.79
C ARG A 814 34.62 -16.08 -56.67
N GLN A 815 34.24 -14.82 -56.93
CA GLN A 815 34.31 -13.75 -55.92
C GLN A 815 33.36 -14.04 -54.73
N PRO A 816 33.75 -13.72 -53.48
CA PRO A 816 33.08 -14.17 -52.26
C PRO A 816 31.79 -13.41 -51.91
N SER A 817 31.64 -12.14 -52.33
CA SER A 817 30.37 -11.41 -52.23
C SER A 817 30.05 -10.74 -53.57
N GLN A 818 28.98 -11.18 -54.23
CA GLN A 818 28.51 -10.52 -55.45
C GLN A 818 27.42 -9.53 -55.08
N VAL A 819 27.53 -8.29 -55.54
CA VAL A 819 26.38 -7.39 -55.60
C VAL A 819 25.34 -8.04 -56.50
N SER A 820 24.08 -8.01 -56.08
CA SER A 820 23.02 -8.57 -56.91
C SER A 820 22.99 -7.87 -58.26
N GLY A 821 22.95 -8.65 -59.35
CA GLY A 821 23.08 -8.11 -60.71
C GLY A 821 21.95 -7.16 -61.15
N TYR A 822 20.83 -7.12 -60.43
CA TYR A 822 19.76 -6.13 -60.64
C TYR A 822 19.95 -4.83 -59.82
N VAL A 823 20.87 -4.82 -58.85
CA VAL A 823 21.27 -3.62 -58.09
C VAL A 823 22.45 -2.94 -58.78
N PHE A 824 23.51 -3.69 -59.06
CA PHE A 824 24.65 -3.20 -59.81
C PHE A 824 25.29 -4.36 -60.59
N LYS A 825 25.60 -4.10 -61.85
CA LYS A 825 26.34 -5.03 -62.69
C LYS A 825 27.71 -4.41 -62.99
N PRO A 826 28.82 -4.95 -62.44
CA PRO A 826 30.14 -4.43 -62.77
C PRO A 826 30.41 -4.55 -64.27
N ALA A 827 31.24 -3.65 -64.80
CA ALA A 827 31.72 -3.74 -66.16
C ALA A 827 32.49 -5.06 -66.39
N ALA A 828 32.59 -5.50 -67.64
CA ALA A 828 33.37 -6.69 -67.97
C ALA A 828 34.83 -6.48 -67.55
N GLY A 829 35.38 -7.40 -66.75
CA GLY A 829 36.73 -7.28 -66.19
C GLY A 829 36.81 -6.55 -64.85
N SER A 830 35.70 -6.02 -64.31
CA SER A 830 35.66 -5.39 -62.99
C SER A 830 35.03 -6.31 -61.93
N PHE A 831 35.43 -6.10 -60.68
CA PHE A 831 34.83 -6.73 -59.51
C PHE A 831 33.89 -5.75 -58.80
N ALA A 832 32.91 -6.30 -58.08
CA ALA A 832 32.04 -5.55 -57.18
C ALA A 832 31.84 -6.37 -55.91
N VAL A 833 32.42 -5.91 -54.80
CA VAL A 833 32.40 -6.59 -53.51
C VAL A 833 31.43 -5.86 -52.60
N ALA A 834 30.37 -6.55 -52.19
CA ALA A 834 29.37 -6.01 -51.29
C ALA A 834 29.91 -5.96 -49.85
N TYR A 835 29.76 -4.80 -49.20
CA TYR A 835 29.94 -4.61 -47.76
C TYR A 835 28.70 -5.09 -46.99
N GLY A 836 27.53 -4.70 -47.48
CA GLY A 836 26.26 -5.04 -46.84
C GLY A 836 25.08 -4.70 -47.74
N SER A 837 23.99 -5.45 -47.56
CA SER A 837 22.76 -5.24 -48.31
C SER A 837 21.56 -5.28 -47.38
N SER A 838 20.56 -4.44 -47.66
CA SER A 838 19.22 -4.56 -47.10
C SER A 838 18.25 -4.87 -48.24
N TRP A 839 17.26 -5.71 -47.98
CA TRP A 839 16.23 -6.02 -48.97
C TRP A 839 14.86 -6.14 -48.33
N ALA A 840 13.83 -5.79 -49.09
CA ALA A 840 12.43 -6.01 -48.76
C ALA A 840 11.77 -6.76 -49.93
N VAL A 841 10.90 -7.72 -49.62
CA VAL A 841 10.12 -8.48 -50.61
C VAL A 841 8.65 -8.39 -50.24
N GLY A 842 7.80 -8.01 -51.17
CA GLY A 842 6.37 -7.86 -50.92
C GLY A 842 5.59 -7.42 -52.14
N ALA A 843 4.26 -7.31 -52.01
CA ALA A 843 3.45 -6.69 -53.06
C ALA A 843 3.92 -5.23 -53.26
N PRO A 844 3.93 -4.68 -54.49
CA PRO A 844 4.38 -3.31 -54.73
C PRO A 844 3.69 -2.25 -53.84
N SER A 845 2.44 -2.50 -53.42
CA SER A 845 1.68 -1.63 -52.51
C SER A 845 2.07 -1.75 -51.03
N GLN A 846 2.85 -2.77 -50.65
CA GLN A 846 3.25 -3.07 -49.28
C GLN A 846 4.71 -2.71 -48.99
N ILE A 847 5.50 -2.46 -50.04
CA ILE A 847 6.87 -1.98 -49.89
C ILE A 847 6.82 -0.45 -49.76
N THR A 848 6.66 0.02 -48.52
CA THR A 848 6.89 1.43 -48.15
C THR A 848 8.37 1.74 -48.28
N GLU A 849 8.74 2.94 -48.75
CA GLU A 849 10.14 3.36 -48.93
C GLU A 849 11.02 2.99 -47.73
N HIS A 850 12.06 2.16 -47.94
CA HIS A 850 12.98 1.72 -46.89
C HIS A 850 14.41 2.19 -47.17
N PHE A 851 14.98 2.82 -46.13
CA PHE A 851 16.36 3.27 -45.94
C PHE A 851 16.95 4.13 -47.07
N SER A 852 17.08 5.45 -46.85
CA SER A 852 18.04 6.22 -47.63
C SER A 852 19.44 5.61 -47.45
N CYS A 853 20.34 5.81 -48.42
CA CYS A 853 21.78 5.52 -48.29
C CYS A 853 22.46 6.35 -47.18
N GLY A 854 21.81 6.59 -46.03
CA GLY A 854 22.11 7.65 -45.07
C GLY A 854 22.46 7.20 -43.66
N SER A 855 22.68 5.92 -43.38
CA SER A 855 23.13 5.49 -42.04
C SER A 855 24.14 4.34 -41.98
N GLY A 856 24.44 3.67 -43.10
CA GLY A 856 25.35 2.52 -43.13
C GLY A 856 26.28 2.44 -44.35
N SER A 857 26.34 3.49 -45.16
CA SER A 857 27.02 3.53 -46.48
C SER A 857 28.19 4.50 -46.54
N GLY A 858 28.58 5.11 -45.41
CA GLY A 858 29.87 5.79 -45.28
C GLY A 858 31.01 4.79 -45.06
N GLY A 859 32.23 5.15 -45.48
CA GLY A 859 33.44 4.37 -45.24
C GLY A 859 34.29 4.16 -46.50
N MET A 860 35.34 3.37 -46.35
CA MET A 860 36.34 3.10 -47.39
C MET A 860 36.63 1.60 -47.48
N ALA A 861 37.25 1.18 -48.58
CA ALA A 861 37.76 -0.16 -48.77
C ALA A 861 39.21 -0.11 -49.24
N GLN A 862 40.09 -0.86 -48.57
CA GLN A 862 41.45 -1.14 -49.00
C GLN A 862 41.42 -2.39 -49.89
N ILE A 863 41.75 -2.24 -51.17
CA ILE A 863 41.89 -3.33 -52.12
C ILE A 863 43.38 -3.62 -52.29
N THR A 864 43.77 -4.87 -52.07
CA THR A 864 45.12 -5.36 -52.33
C THR A 864 45.06 -6.41 -53.45
N ILE A 865 45.65 -6.09 -54.60
CA ILE A 865 45.78 -7.00 -55.74
C ILE A 865 47.21 -7.53 -55.74
N THR A 866 47.37 -8.84 -55.58
CA THR A 866 48.68 -9.49 -55.66
C THR A 866 48.87 -10.01 -57.08
N LEU A 867 49.99 -9.69 -57.72
CA LEU A 867 50.39 -10.11 -59.06
C LEU A 867 51.18 -11.44 -59.00
N LYS A 868 51.42 -12.07 -60.16
CA LYS A 868 52.19 -13.33 -60.27
C LYS A 868 53.69 -13.13 -60.05
#